data_AF-A0A1N7JU41-F1
#
_entry.id   AF-A0A1N7JU41-F1
#
_cell.length_a   1.000
_cell.length_b   1.000
_cell.length_c   1.000
_cell.angle_alpha   90.00
_cell.angle_beta   90.00
_cell.angle_gamma   90.00
#
_symmetry.space_group_name_H-M   'P 1'
#
loop_
_entity.id
_entity.type
_entity.pdbx_description
1 polymer ?
#
loop_
_entity_poly.entity_id
_entity_poly.type
_entity_poly.pdbx_seq_one_letter_code
_entity_poly.pdbx_strand_id
1 'polypeptide(L)'
;MIPQLASMLLKAHGPCRALHVGASDTGTLDLLLLDGCDAWMESGLLPHPRSLPAGQQPPSGPVDALIVEVSGQDQPLTILDRLRDMLATPSVLVLAAGGHARPPVEQWLFKTGWRRHPTSVTVASYPALQEDRLPDVVLYQRSPAATPWPVGEQPADKLRDGSSRADADLVRYALAAQSVRPGDCVVVCSCGAGYGAAMIAAQAAAGQVIGIDSDASAVAYASAHYARPGLSYQQGDPALLEQSPDASVDLVVAMDTLALTADWQAVLQTFRRILKPDGRLIVSVPDQSSADSTQQGFDWATLNDGLSAHFIVEARYLQAAPGGVKLQRSPRLLQQVALDSATESDWIIAVASVNPLEDGAARRDDFRHPAFTSALAANPLPVIDFVAGYDNPYLYRPLVQMGERLKDNNRLYRLACLAMELSRSGSVDQGAALCVAGYQALEHRNGQVIGQLLPYLLGYVEETADQALNNPHLVRWRLSIAFLIGRLFSLRGEDQQALDWFRQAAAMDWAPFSPLLATKAIAACFHAATLLLAREQDSEAKALFQRGLEISLHALAQPSQAIIGSVEAPIPFAMQEIAEVADMGSQCALAIHAWPLLARDRGLFWRQIDVKRFGVVSWAKHLETINAHLQQRLQTIQSDQRAARRAMAAAQ
;
A
#
# COMPACT_ATOMS: atom_id res chain seq x y z
N MET A 1 23.35 3.51 -8.12
CA MET A 1 23.93 2.85 -6.93
C MET A 1 24.09 3.83 -5.78
N ILE A 2 24.79 4.96 -5.96
CA ILE A 2 25.07 5.95 -4.90
C ILE A 2 23.82 6.46 -4.14
N PRO A 3 22.74 6.96 -4.78
CA PRO A 3 21.55 7.40 -4.03
C PRO A 3 20.83 6.26 -3.30
N GLN A 4 21.03 5.02 -3.76
CA GLN A 4 20.35 3.86 -3.24
C GLN A 4 20.93 3.43 -1.89
N LEU A 5 22.25 3.53 -1.70
CA LEU A 5 22.91 3.13 -0.45
C LEU A 5 22.53 4.03 0.72
N ALA A 6 22.65 5.35 0.54
CA ALA A 6 22.26 6.33 1.55
C ALA A 6 20.76 6.23 1.89
N SER A 7 19.90 6.16 0.86
CA SER A 7 18.45 6.02 1.07
C SER A 7 18.08 4.74 1.81
N MET A 8 18.74 3.62 1.51
CA MET A 8 18.47 2.34 2.17
C MET A 8 18.86 2.36 3.65
N LEU A 9 20.02 2.94 3.98
CA LEU A 9 20.43 3.10 5.37
C LEU A 9 19.43 3.99 6.15
N LEU A 10 19.09 5.15 5.59
CA LEU A 10 18.15 6.08 6.23
C LEU A 10 16.76 5.46 6.44
N LYS A 11 16.29 4.63 5.51
CA LYS A 11 15.02 3.91 5.67
C LYS A 11 15.08 2.79 6.71
N ALA A 12 16.24 2.17 6.90
CA ALA A 12 16.39 1.05 7.84
C ALA A 12 16.68 1.51 9.27
N HIS A 13 17.44 2.59 9.44
CA HIS A 13 17.90 3.07 10.75
C HIS A 13 17.53 4.53 11.04
N GLY A 14 17.37 5.37 10.02
CA GLY A 14 17.32 6.82 10.16
C GLY A 14 18.72 7.46 10.19
N PRO A 15 18.80 8.79 10.41
CA PRO A 15 20.07 9.49 10.58
C PRO A 15 20.90 8.87 11.70
N CYS A 16 22.16 8.56 11.42
CA CYS A 16 22.99 7.76 12.33
C CYS A 16 24.48 8.00 12.12
N ARG A 17 25.29 7.34 12.94
CA ARG A 17 26.74 7.28 12.77
C ARG A 17 27.08 6.16 11.82
N ALA A 18 27.56 6.52 10.62
CA ALA A 18 27.78 5.56 9.54
C ALA A 18 29.25 5.50 9.14
N LEU A 19 29.76 4.29 8.89
CA LEU A 19 31.08 4.11 8.31
C LEU A 19 30.95 3.48 6.92
N HIS A 20 31.55 4.11 5.93
CA HIS A 20 31.59 3.65 4.56
C HIS A 20 32.95 3.02 4.23
N VAL A 21 32.92 1.76 3.80
CA VAL A 21 34.07 0.94 3.40
C VAL A 21 33.88 0.52 1.95
N GLY A 22 34.72 1.00 1.03
CA GLY A 22 34.57 0.64 -0.38
C GLY A 22 35.05 1.72 -1.33
N ALA A 23 34.51 1.75 -2.56
CA ALA A 23 35.03 2.54 -3.66
C ALA A 23 35.18 4.04 -3.34
N SER A 24 36.14 4.66 -4.01
CA SER A 24 36.63 6.03 -3.81
C SER A 24 35.67 7.14 -4.24
N ASP A 25 34.36 6.92 -4.28
CA ASP A 25 33.37 7.96 -4.60
C ASP A 25 32.78 8.53 -3.31
N THR A 26 32.85 9.86 -3.15
CA THR A 26 32.30 10.55 -1.97
C THR A 26 30.79 10.70 -2.03
N GLY A 27 30.13 10.41 -3.15
CA GLY A 27 28.71 10.68 -3.33
C GLY A 27 27.78 10.03 -2.28
N THR A 28 28.06 8.80 -1.84
CA THR A 28 27.28 8.14 -0.78
C THR A 28 27.47 8.85 0.56
N LEU A 29 28.71 9.26 0.85
CA LEU A 29 29.08 9.99 2.05
C LEU A 29 28.45 11.40 2.08
N ASP A 30 28.52 12.11 0.95
CA ASP A 30 27.96 13.45 0.79
C ASP A 30 26.44 13.44 1.03
N LEU A 31 25.73 12.47 0.47
CA LEU A 31 24.28 12.31 0.70
C LEU A 31 23.96 12.02 2.17
N LEU A 32 24.69 11.11 2.81
CA LEU A 32 24.50 10.82 4.22
C LEU A 32 24.71 12.05 5.10
N LEU A 33 25.74 12.85 4.82
CA LEU A 33 26.00 14.10 5.56
C LEU A 33 24.91 15.14 5.33
N LEU A 34 24.42 15.28 4.09
CA LEU A 34 23.30 16.17 3.75
C LEU A 34 22.00 15.74 4.45
N ASP A 35 21.79 14.44 4.61
CA ASP A 35 20.62 13.84 5.27
C ASP A 35 20.77 13.73 6.80
N GLY A 36 21.82 14.31 7.38
CA GLY A 36 22.00 14.47 8.82
C GLY A 36 22.71 13.33 9.54
N CYS A 37 23.34 12.40 8.81
CA CYS A 37 24.20 11.38 9.42
C CYS A 37 25.57 11.96 9.79
N ASP A 38 26.18 11.39 10.83
CA ASP A 38 27.61 11.53 11.05
C ASP A 38 28.33 10.39 10.35
N ALA A 39 28.74 10.64 9.10
CA ALA A 39 29.32 9.62 8.26
C ALA A 39 30.83 9.84 8.00
N TRP A 40 31.57 8.73 7.90
CA TRP A 40 33.01 8.73 7.56
C TRP A 40 33.32 7.68 6.50
N MET A 41 34.42 7.85 5.78
CA MET A 41 34.98 6.85 4.85
C MET A 41 36.26 6.24 5.43
N GLU A 42 36.43 4.92 5.32
CA GLU A 42 37.62 4.18 5.82
C GLU A 42 38.89 4.45 4.98
N SER A 43 38.75 4.64 3.66
CA SER A 43 39.90 4.86 2.77
C SER A 43 40.09 6.34 2.46
N GLY A 44 41.11 6.97 3.05
CA GLY A 44 41.52 8.36 2.76
C GLY A 44 42.13 8.59 1.36
N LEU A 45 41.70 7.84 0.33
CA LEU A 45 42.19 7.94 -1.04
C LEU A 45 41.79 9.26 -1.72
N LEU A 46 40.80 9.96 -1.19
CA LEU A 46 40.45 11.33 -1.53
C LEU A 46 40.51 12.21 -0.27
N PRO A 47 40.97 13.46 -0.34
CA PRO A 47 40.97 14.38 0.80
C PRO A 47 39.54 14.86 1.06
N HIS A 48 38.71 14.01 1.67
CA HIS A 48 37.39 14.40 2.18
C HIS A 48 37.54 14.85 3.65
N PRO A 49 36.91 15.96 4.09
CA PRO A 49 37.06 16.49 5.45
C PRO A 49 36.61 15.51 6.55
N ARG A 50 35.79 14.50 6.23
CA ARG A 50 35.38 13.40 7.11
C ARG A 50 35.88 12.04 6.60
N SER A 51 37.20 11.88 6.53
CA SER A 51 37.88 10.61 6.20
C SER A 51 38.60 10.06 7.43
N LEU A 52 38.50 8.77 7.70
CA LEU A 52 39.33 8.10 8.70
C LEU A 52 40.59 7.55 8.03
N PRO A 53 41.78 7.73 8.63
CA PRO A 53 42.95 6.97 8.23
C PRO A 53 42.71 5.47 8.47
N ALA A 54 43.32 4.63 7.63
CA ALA A 54 43.19 3.18 7.74
C ALA A 54 43.52 2.69 9.17
N GLY A 55 42.59 1.96 9.79
CA GLY A 55 42.73 1.42 11.14
C GLY A 55 42.45 2.40 12.29
N GLN A 56 42.03 3.65 12.03
CA GLN A 56 41.59 4.57 13.08
C GLN A 56 40.09 4.45 13.34
N GLN A 57 39.71 4.57 14.62
CA GLN A 57 38.30 4.59 15.03
C GLN A 57 37.63 5.92 14.66
N PRO A 58 36.31 5.93 14.43
CA PRO A 58 35.57 7.15 14.22
C PRO A 58 35.70 8.09 15.44
N PRO A 59 35.78 9.41 15.24
CA PRO A 59 35.81 10.35 16.34
C PRO A 59 34.54 10.18 17.21
N SER A 60 34.77 9.87 18.49
CA SER A 60 33.79 9.73 19.59
C SER A 60 32.74 8.59 19.51
N GLY A 61 33.14 7.32 19.62
CA GLY A 61 32.25 6.20 20.01
C GLY A 61 31.88 5.20 18.90
N PRO A 62 31.04 4.19 19.19
CA PRO A 62 30.69 3.10 18.25
C PRO A 62 29.89 3.59 17.04
N VAL A 63 30.07 2.92 15.91
CA VAL A 63 29.32 3.15 14.67
C VAL A 63 27.97 2.42 14.75
N ASP A 64 26.89 3.07 14.33
CA ASP A 64 25.54 2.49 14.29
C ASP A 64 25.34 1.61 13.05
N ALA A 65 25.91 2.03 11.91
CA ALA A 65 25.77 1.34 10.64
C ALA A 65 27.06 1.27 9.81
N LEU A 66 27.27 0.13 9.15
CA LEU A 66 28.39 -0.09 8.22
C LEU A 66 27.85 -0.19 6.79
N ILE A 67 28.45 0.54 5.85
CA ILE A 67 28.20 0.42 4.42
C ILE A 67 29.45 -0.21 3.80
N VAL A 68 29.28 -1.33 3.11
CA VAL A 68 30.37 -2.05 2.45
C VAL A 68 30.08 -2.12 0.97
N GLU A 69 30.89 -1.43 0.16
CA GLU A 69 30.88 -1.56 -1.30
C GLU A 69 32.03 -2.47 -1.74
N VAL A 70 31.69 -3.55 -2.45
CA VAL A 70 32.66 -4.53 -2.95
C VAL A 70 32.99 -4.21 -4.41
N SER A 71 34.26 -3.96 -4.71
CA SER A 71 34.72 -3.71 -6.08
C SER A 71 34.69 -5.01 -6.91
N GLY A 72 34.58 -4.90 -8.24
CA GLY A 72 34.34 -6.05 -9.11
C GLY A 72 35.42 -7.15 -9.15
N GLN A 73 36.62 -6.90 -8.61
CA GLN A 73 37.66 -7.93 -8.47
C GLN A 73 37.78 -8.48 -7.04
N ASP A 74 37.17 -7.82 -6.05
CA ASP A 74 37.25 -8.22 -4.65
C ASP A 74 36.23 -9.31 -4.30
N GLN A 75 36.55 -10.13 -3.31
CA GLN A 75 35.60 -11.11 -2.77
C GLN A 75 34.92 -10.53 -1.52
N PRO A 76 33.57 -10.51 -1.45
CA PRO A 76 32.84 -9.95 -0.31
C PRO A 76 33.26 -10.56 1.03
N LEU A 77 33.47 -11.88 1.05
CA LEU A 77 33.89 -12.59 2.25
C LEU A 77 35.25 -12.13 2.78
N THR A 78 36.22 -11.86 1.90
CA THR A 78 37.53 -11.35 2.29
C THR A 78 37.42 -9.99 2.97
N ILE A 79 36.56 -9.12 2.45
CA ILE A 79 36.30 -7.79 3.04
C ILE A 79 35.59 -7.94 4.38
N LEU A 80 34.54 -8.76 4.46
CA LEU A 80 33.79 -8.99 5.70
C LEU A 80 34.67 -9.61 6.80
N ASP A 81 35.57 -10.53 6.45
CA ASP A 81 36.53 -11.11 7.38
C ASP A 81 37.54 -10.07 7.90
N ARG A 82 38.03 -9.18 7.02
CA ARG A 82 38.89 -8.05 7.42
C ARG A 82 38.17 -7.12 8.41
N LEU A 83 36.87 -6.90 8.20
CA LEU A 83 36.04 -5.99 8.99
C LEU A 83 35.40 -6.65 10.22
N ARG A 84 35.78 -7.89 10.56
CA ARG A 84 35.11 -8.68 11.61
C ARG A 84 35.02 -7.95 12.96
N ASP A 85 36.09 -7.29 13.38
CA ASP A 85 36.12 -6.54 14.64
C ASP A 85 35.24 -5.28 14.57
N MET A 86 35.16 -4.64 13.41
CA MET A 86 34.33 -3.46 13.18
C MET A 86 32.85 -3.81 13.07
N LEU A 87 32.51 -5.02 12.62
CA LEU A 87 31.16 -5.57 12.62
C LEU A 87 30.65 -5.92 14.03
N ALA A 88 31.49 -5.84 15.06
CA ALA A 88 31.13 -6.14 16.44
C ALA A 88 30.36 -5.02 17.15
N THR A 89 30.22 -3.83 16.57
CA THR A 89 29.46 -2.70 17.15
C THR A 89 28.18 -2.30 16.38
N PRO A 90 28.14 -2.22 15.04
CA PRO A 90 26.98 -1.70 14.32
C PRO A 90 25.78 -2.63 14.43
N SER A 91 24.59 -2.02 14.36
CA SER A 91 23.30 -2.71 14.34
C SER A 91 22.83 -3.00 12.92
N VAL A 92 23.32 -2.25 11.91
CA VAL A 92 22.92 -2.36 10.50
C VAL A 92 24.15 -2.49 9.59
N LEU A 93 24.05 -3.34 8.58
CA LEU A 93 25.01 -3.51 7.50
C LEU A 93 24.31 -3.34 6.15
N VAL A 94 24.77 -2.39 5.35
CA VAL A 94 24.39 -2.23 3.94
C VAL A 94 25.51 -2.80 3.08
N LEU A 95 25.25 -3.88 2.35
CA LEU A 95 26.23 -4.54 1.51
C LEU A 95 25.91 -4.33 0.03
N ALA A 96 26.74 -3.57 -0.68
CA ALA A 96 26.74 -3.45 -2.12
C ALA A 96 27.73 -4.45 -2.72
N ALA A 97 27.23 -5.62 -3.10
CA ALA A 97 28.03 -6.71 -3.66
C ALA A 97 27.29 -7.41 -4.80
N GLY A 98 26.54 -6.65 -5.60
CA GLY A 98 25.74 -7.15 -6.72
C GLY A 98 26.46 -8.18 -7.59
N GLY A 99 25.76 -9.27 -7.89
CA GLY A 99 26.27 -10.32 -8.76
C GLY A 99 27.20 -11.35 -8.10
N HIS A 100 27.67 -11.13 -6.87
CA HIS A 100 28.46 -12.13 -6.14
C HIS A 100 27.60 -13.31 -5.66
N ALA A 101 28.23 -14.46 -5.37
CA ALA A 101 27.52 -15.62 -4.83
C ALA A 101 26.94 -15.31 -3.44
N ARG A 102 25.62 -15.45 -3.29
CA ARG A 102 24.90 -15.13 -2.04
C ARG A 102 25.10 -16.16 -0.92
N PRO A 103 24.99 -17.49 -1.16
CA PRO A 103 25.04 -18.49 -0.09
C PRO A 103 26.26 -18.41 0.83
N PRO A 104 27.51 -18.29 0.34
CA PRO A 104 28.68 -18.27 1.22
C PRO A 104 28.74 -16.99 2.06
N VAL A 105 28.30 -15.85 1.52
CA VAL A 105 28.24 -14.56 2.24
C VAL A 105 27.19 -14.62 3.35
N GLU A 106 25.99 -15.07 3.05
CA GLU A 106 24.91 -15.17 4.04
C GLU A 106 25.22 -16.22 5.10
N GLN A 107 25.81 -17.37 4.73
CA GLN A 107 26.24 -18.37 5.70
C GLN A 107 27.24 -17.80 6.71
N TRP A 108 28.19 -16.97 6.25
CA TRP A 108 29.14 -16.30 7.12
C TRP A 108 28.44 -15.28 8.04
N LEU A 109 27.59 -14.42 7.47
CA LEU A 109 26.86 -13.39 8.22
C LEU A 109 25.96 -14.02 9.30
N PHE A 110 25.21 -15.06 8.97
CA PHE A 110 24.31 -15.71 9.92
C PHE A 110 25.07 -16.41 11.06
N LYS A 111 26.22 -17.04 10.76
CA LYS A 111 27.10 -17.62 11.78
C LYS A 111 27.72 -16.56 12.70
N THR A 112 27.92 -15.34 12.22
CA THR A 112 28.48 -14.22 13.00
C THR A 112 27.41 -13.35 13.67
N GLY A 113 26.16 -13.82 13.72
CA GLY A 113 25.08 -13.19 14.50
C GLY A 113 24.22 -12.19 13.73
N TRP A 114 24.42 -12.06 12.42
CA TRP A 114 23.59 -11.23 11.55
C TRP A 114 22.34 -11.97 11.07
N ARG A 115 21.38 -11.22 10.54
CA ARG A 115 20.21 -11.71 9.81
C ARG A 115 19.87 -10.71 8.72
N ARG A 116 19.12 -11.13 7.70
CA ARG A 116 18.52 -10.20 6.74
C ARG A 116 17.67 -9.18 7.49
N HIS A 117 17.77 -7.91 7.10
CA HIS A 117 16.91 -6.88 7.68
C HIS A 117 15.44 -7.18 7.30
N PRO A 118 14.44 -6.94 8.17
CA PRO A 118 13.04 -7.22 7.87
C PRO A 118 12.50 -6.49 6.63
N THR A 119 13.17 -5.43 6.16
CA THR A 119 12.85 -4.72 4.91
C THR A 119 13.70 -5.16 3.71
N SER A 120 14.67 -6.08 3.87
CA SER A 120 15.61 -6.44 2.80
C SER A 120 14.91 -7.07 1.59
N VAL A 121 13.76 -7.72 1.81
CA VAL A 121 12.96 -8.36 0.75
C VAL A 121 12.35 -7.35 -0.23
N THR A 122 12.22 -6.08 0.16
CA THR A 122 11.69 -5.03 -0.72
C THR A 122 12.75 -4.44 -1.64
N VAL A 123 14.02 -4.83 -1.47
CA VAL A 123 15.16 -4.27 -2.22
C VAL A 123 15.30 -4.93 -3.60
N ALA A 124 14.97 -6.21 -3.70
CA ALA A 124 15.04 -6.97 -4.93
C ALA A 124 13.75 -7.74 -5.16
N SER A 125 13.32 -7.86 -6.42
CA SER A 125 12.17 -8.68 -6.75
C SER A 125 12.47 -10.17 -6.51
N TYR A 126 11.46 -10.93 -6.13
CA TYR A 126 11.62 -12.37 -5.88
C TYR A 126 12.23 -13.15 -7.08
N PRO A 127 11.86 -12.86 -8.35
CA PRO A 127 12.54 -13.46 -9.51
C PRO A 127 14.01 -13.07 -9.67
N ALA A 128 14.45 -11.90 -9.17
CA ALA A 128 15.84 -11.48 -9.26
C ALA A 128 16.79 -12.39 -8.44
N LEU A 129 16.26 -13.13 -7.47
CA LEU A 129 17.03 -14.05 -6.65
C LEU A 129 17.30 -15.40 -7.35
N GLN A 130 16.79 -15.63 -8.57
CA GLN A 130 16.82 -16.93 -9.26
C GLN A 130 18.20 -17.59 -9.31
N GLU A 131 19.27 -16.82 -9.49
CA GLU A 131 20.63 -17.32 -9.67
C GLU A 131 21.42 -17.46 -8.36
N ASP A 132 20.78 -17.27 -7.19
CA ASP A 132 21.42 -17.24 -5.88
C ASP A 132 22.62 -16.28 -5.83
N ARG A 133 22.46 -15.15 -6.52
CA ARG A 133 23.39 -14.01 -6.48
C ARG A 133 22.86 -12.91 -5.57
N LEU A 134 23.77 -12.16 -4.97
CA LEU A 134 23.40 -10.97 -4.22
C LEU A 134 22.78 -9.94 -5.17
N PRO A 135 21.64 -9.35 -4.81
CA PRO A 135 21.18 -8.10 -5.40
C PRO A 135 22.23 -7.00 -5.33
N ASP A 136 22.05 -5.94 -6.12
CA ASP A 136 22.96 -4.79 -6.16
C ASP A 136 23.29 -4.24 -4.76
N VAL A 137 22.28 -4.21 -3.89
CA VAL A 137 22.41 -3.84 -2.47
C VAL A 137 21.56 -4.77 -1.62
N VAL A 138 22.05 -5.16 -0.44
CA VAL A 138 21.29 -5.93 0.55
C VAL A 138 21.48 -5.34 1.94
N LEU A 139 20.41 -5.36 2.74
CA LEU A 139 20.41 -4.93 4.13
C LEU A 139 20.46 -6.12 5.09
N TYR A 140 21.34 -6.04 6.07
CA TYR A 140 21.41 -6.95 7.20
C TYR A 140 21.31 -6.16 8.50
N GLN A 141 20.84 -6.83 9.55
CA GLN A 141 20.85 -6.30 10.89
C GLN A 141 21.44 -7.31 11.86
N ARG A 142 22.00 -6.79 12.94
CA ARG A 142 22.46 -7.62 14.05
C ARG A 142 21.27 -8.14 14.83
N SER A 143 21.36 -9.37 15.31
CA SER A 143 20.34 -9.90 16.22
C SER A 143 20.62 -9.49 17.67
N PRO A 144 19.60 -9.12 18.46
CA PRO A 144 19.79 -8.62 19.82
C PRO A 144 20.39 -9.62 20.82
N ALA A 145 20.11 -10.92 20.66
CA ALA A 145 20.58 -11.93 21.59
C ALA A 145 21.89 -12.58 21.11
N ALA A 146 22.87 -12.64 22.03
CA ALA A 146 24.16 -13.32 21.85
C ALA A 146 24.05 -14.85 21.88
N THR A 147 22.86 -15.41 21.70
CA THR A 147 22.67 -16.86 21.64
C THR A 147 23.29 -17.36 20.33
N PRO A 148 24.36 -18.19 20.38
CA PRO A 148 24.87 -18.82 19.17
C PRO A 148 23.73 -19.64 18.58
N TRP A 149 23.40 -19.39 17.32
CA TRP A 149 22.43 -20.19 16.60
C TRP A 149 23.10 -21.50 16.16
N PRO A 150 22.75 -22.67 16.71
CA PRO A 150 23.10 -23.90 16.03
C PRO A 150 22.25 -23.97 14.76
N VAL A 151 22.92 -24.17 13.62
CA VAL A 151 22.27 -24.53 12.37
C VAL A 151 21.53 -25.86 12.61
N GLY A 152 20.20 -25.83 12.76
CA GLY A 152 19.37 -27.05 12.76
C GLY A 152 18.34 -27.24 13.87
N GLU A 153 18.23 -26.38 14.88
CA GLU A 153 17.17 -26.48 15.89
C GLU A 153 16.08 -25.40 15.73
N GLN A 154 14.84 -25.81 16.02
CA GLN A 154 13.62 -24.98 16.01
C GLN A 154 13.67 -23.91 17.12
N PRO A 155 13.03 -22.75 16.92
CA PRO A 155 12.13 -22.39 15.80
C PRO A 155 12.89 -21.87 14.57
N ALA A 156 12.57 -22.28 13.35
CA ALA A 156 13.32 -21.88 12.15
C ALA A 156 13.13 -20.38 11.74
N ASP A 157 14.11 -19.51 12.03
CA ASP A 157 14.12 -18.11 11.58
C ASP A 157 14.54 -17.95 10.10
N LYS A 158 13.58 -17.60 9.25
CA LYS A 158 13.80 -17.45 7.80
C LYS A 158 14.59 -16.22 7.39
N LEU A 159 14.76 -15.22 8.27
CA LEU A 159 15.69 -14.11 8.01
C LEU A 159 17.16 -14.53 8.19
N ARG A 160 17.40 -15.75 8.70
CA ARG A 160 18.71 -16.40 8.86
C ARG A 160 18.86 -17.65 7.99
N ASP A 161 18.02 -17.78 6.98
CA ASP A 161 18.01 -18.91 6.05
C ASP A 161 18.17 -18.38 4.62
N GLY A 162 19.26 -18.79 3.95
CA GLY A 162 19.60 -18.35 2.59
C GLY A 162 18.94 -19.20 1.49
N SER A 163 18.08 -20.14 1.84
CA SER A 163 17.46 -21.07 0.89
C SER A 163 16.36 -20.44 0.03
N SER A 164 16.06 -21.07 -1.11
CA SER A 164 14.94 -20.70 -1.98
C SER A 164 13.59 -20.78 -1.26
N ARG A 165 13.41 -21.74 -0.34
CA ARG A 165 12.20 -21.87 0.48
C ARG A 165 12.04 -20.71 1.45
N ALA A 166 13.13 -20.28 2.10
CA ALA A 166 13.10 -19.09 2.93
C ALA A 166 12.76 -17.83 2.12
N ASP A 167 13.33 -17.68 0.92
CA ASP A 167 12.96 -16.57 0.03
C ASP A 167 11.44 -16.58 -0.29
N ALA A 168 10.86 -17.77 -0.50
CA ALA A 168 9.43 -17.94 -0.75
C ALA A 168 8.58 -17.53 0.47
N ASP A 169 8.97 -17.91 1.67
CA ASP A 169 8.29 -17.50 2.91
C ASP A 169 8.34 -15.98 3.10
N LEU A 170 9.52 -15.38 2.95
CA LEU A 170 9.74 -13.95 3.16
C LEU A 170 8.91 -13.10 2.18
N VAL A 171 8.84 -13.47 0.89
CA VAL A 171 8.06 -12.69 -0.09
C VAL A 171 6.55 -12.78 0.17
N ARG A 172 6.03 -13.87 0.74
CA ARG A 172 4.61 -13.96 1.14
C ARG A 172 4.27 -12.96 2.27
N TYR A 173 5.16 -12.79 3.24
CA TYR A 173 5.00 -11.76 4.27
C TYR A 173 5.18 -10.33 3.73
N ALA A 174 6.05 -10.13 2.73
CA ALA A 174 6.17 -8.85 2.03
C ALA A 174 4.87 -8.47 1.28
N LEU A 175 4.21 -9.46 0.68
CA LEU A 175 2.88 -9.29 0.08
C LEU A 175 1.82 -8.96 1.15
N ALA A 176 1.86 -9.63 2.30
CA ALA A 176 0.96 -9.35 3.41
C ALA A 176 1.13 -7.91 3.94
N ALA A 177 2.37 -7.43 4.08
CA ALA A 177 2.66 -6.06 4.52
C ALA A 177 2.05 -4.99 3.60
N GLN A 178 1.96 -5.23 2.28
CA GLN A 178 1.34 -4.31 1.32
C GLN A 178 -0.19 -4.20 1.45
N SER A 179 -0.81 -5.09 2.22
CA SER A 179 -2.26 -5.12 2.44
C SER A 179 -2.68 -4.48 3.76
N VAL A 180 -1.71 -4.16 4.62
CA VAL A 180 -1.92 -3.43 5.88
C VAL A 180 -2.28 -1.99 5.57
N ARG A 181 -3.37 -1.51 6.17
CA ARG A 181 -3.81 -0.12 6.09
C ARG A 181 -3.31 0.67 7.31
N PRO A 182 -3.19 2.01 7.21
CA PRO A 182 -2.68 2.82 8.31
C PRO A 182 -3.47 2.61 9.63
N GLY A 183 -2.76 2.30 10.70
CA GLY A 183 -3.33 2.09 12.03
C GLY A 183 -3.96 0.71 12.27
N ASP A 184 -3.89 -0.21 11.32
CA ASP A 184 -4.45 -1.55 11.48
C ASP A 184 -3.85 -2.29 12.69
N CYS A 185 -4.71 -3.00 13.42
CA CYS A 185 -4.33 -4.08 14.33
C CYS A 185 -4.18 -5.37 13.53
N VAL A 186 -2.96 -5.90 13.45
CA VAL A 186 -2.62 -7.08 12.65
C VAL A 186 -2.33 -8.28 13.55
N VAL A 187 -2.97 -9.42 13.28
CA VAL A 187 -2.65 -10.71 13.92
C VAL A 187 -1.96 -11.63 12.92
N VAL A 188 -0.78 -12.12 13.27
CA VAL A 188 -0.04 -13.13 12.50
C VAL A 188 -0.17 -14.48 13.18
N CYS A 189 -0.90 -15.40 12.56
CA CYS A 189 -1.18 -16.73 13.07
C CYS A 189 -0.03 -17.70 12.76
N SER A 190 0.25 -18.63 13.68
CA SER A 190 1.35 -19.60 13.56
C SER A 190 2.68 -18.91 13.25
N CYS A 191 3.01 -17.87 14.02
CA CYS A 191 4.09 -16.94 13.68
C CYS A 191 5.50 -17.54 13.77
N GLY A 192 5.66 -18.73 14.35
CA GLY A 192 6.93 -19.44 14.53
C GLY A 192 7.98 -18.55 15.21
N ALA A 193 9.16 -18.47 14.61
CA ALA A 193 10.27 -17.61 15.08
C ALA A 193 9.97 -16.10 15.04
N GLY A 194 8.81 -15.68 14.55
CA GLY A 194 8.31 -14.29 14.62
C GLY A 194 8.76 -13.37 13.49
N TYR A 195 9.59 -13.85 12.56
CA TYR A 195 10.17 -13.03 11.48
C TYR A 195 9.11 -12.38 10.59
N GLY A 196 8.01 -13.08 10.27
CA GLY A 196 6.94 -12.55 9.41
C GLY A 196 6.22 -11.35 10.02
N ALA A 197 5.90 -11.43 11.32
CA ALA A 197 5.34 -10.31 12.08
C ALA A 197 6.32 -9.12 12.17
N ALA A 198 7.62 -9.41 12.34
CA ALA A 198 8.66 -8.38 12.34
C ALA A 198 8.79 -7.67 10.99
N MET A 199 8.63 -8.40 9.88
CA MET A 199 8.60 -7.83 8.53
C MET A 199 7.40 -6.92 8.34
N ILE A 200 6.20 -7.38 8.70
CA ILE A 200 4.99 -6.55 8.60
C ILE A 200 5.15 -5.27 9.42
N ALA A 201 5.58 -5.38 10.67
CA ALA A 201 5.80 -4.23 11.54
C ALA A 201 6.91 -3.27 11.04
N ALA A 202 7.82 -3.72 10.18
CA ALA A 202 8.91 -2.90 9.65
C ALA A 202 8.58 -2.27 8.29
N GLN A 203 7.61 -2.82 7.56
CA GLN A 203 7.29 -2.42 6.19
C GLN A 203 5.96 -1.66 6.08
N ALA A 204 5.09 -1.74 7.08
CA ALA A 204 3.77 -1.14 7.06
C ALA A 204 3.51 -0.20 8.24
N ALA A 205 2.61 0.77 8.03
CA ALA A 205 2.14 1.69 9.06
C ALA A 205 1.05 1.06 9.95
N ALA A 206 1.27 -0.16 10.43
CA ALA A 206 0.38 -0.84 11.37
C ALA A 206 0.35 -0.08 12.71
N GLY A 207 -0.81 -0.02 13.36
CA GLY A 207 -0.90 0.48 14.74
C GLY A 207 -0.28 -0.52 15.72
N GLN A 208 -0.53 -1.81 15.48
CA GLN A 208 0.08 -2.90 16.23
C GLN A 208 0.14 -4.18 15.39
N VAL A 209 1.15 -5.01 15.63
CA VAL A 209 1.28 -6.36 15.10
C VAL A 209 1.44 -7.35 16.26
N ILE A 210 0.62 -8.40 16.26
CA ILE A 210 0.61 -9.44 17.29
C ILE A 210 0.90 -10.79 16.61
N GLY A 211 2.05 -11.39 16.92
CA GLY A 211 2.34 -12.77 16.51
C GLY A 211 1.79 -13.77 17.52
N ILE A 212 1.07 -14.79 17.04
CA ILE A 212 0.52 -15.85 17.88
C ILE A 212 1.07 -17.20 17.41
N ASP A 213 1.58 -17.99 18.36
CA ASP A 213 2.01 -19.36 18.10
C ASP A 213 1.69 -20.28 19.29
N SER A 214 1.42 -21.56 19.01
CA SER A 214 1.14 -22.57 20.03
C SER A 214 2.41 -23.00 20.79
N ASP A 215 3.58 -22.91 20.14
CA ASP A 215 4.86 -23.29 20.71
C ASP A 215 5.43 -22.16 21.59
N ALA A 216 5.43 -22.39 22.90
CA ALA A 216 5.97 -21.45 23.89
C ALA A 216 7.46 -21.11 23.63
N SER A 217 8.24 -22.06 23.11
CA SER A 217 9.66 -21.82 22.79
C SER A 217 9.82 -20.88 21.59
N ALA A 218 8.93 -21.00 20.60
CA ALA A 218 8.87 -20.11 19.45
C ALA A 218 8.50 -18.68 19.84
N VAL A 219 7.49 -18.54 20.72
CA VAL A 219 7.07 -17.24 21.27
C VAL A 219 8.17 -16.60 22.11
N ALA A 220 8.85 -17.37 22.96
CA ALA A 220 9.96 -16.88 23.77
C ALA A 220 11.11 -16.37 22.89
N TYR A 221 11.46 -17.13 21.85
CA TYR A 221 12.43 -16.72 20.84
C TYR A 221 12.01 -15.42 20.14
N ALA A 222 10.81 -15.39 19.58
CA ALA A 222 10.29 -14.23 18.84
C ALA A 222 10.28 -12.97 19.72
N SER A 223 9.86 -13.11 20.98
CA SER A 223 9.87 -12.03 21.96
C SER A 223 11.27 -11.51 22.24
N ALA A 224 12.25 -12.38 22.43
CA ALA A 224 13.64 -11.98 22.71
C ALA A 224 14.35 -11.35 21.49
N HIS A 225 13.94 -11.71 20.26
CA HIS A 225 14.67 -11.34 19.05
C HIS A 225 14.00 -10.23 18.21
N TYR A 226 12.70 -10.00 18.37
CA TYR A 226 11.92 -9.09 17.52
C TYR A 226 10.96 -8.15 18.25
N ALA A 227 10.57 -8.43 19.50
CA ALA A 227 9.61 -7.57 20.20
C ALA A 227 10.15 -6.12 20.31
N ARG A 228 9.24 -5.17 20.09
CA ARG A 228 9.51 -3.73 20.11
C ARG A 228 8.18 -2.98 20.24
N PRO A 229 8.15 -1.66 20.48
CA PRO A 229 6.90 -0.90 20.46
C PRO A 229 6.08 -1.17 19.19
N GLY A 230 4.80 -1.51 19.35
CA GLY A 230 3.92 -1.89 18.25
C GLY A 230 4.06 -3.33 17.74
N LEU A 231 4.96 -4.16 18.29
CA LEU A 231 5.12 -5.57 17.93
C LEU A 231 5.29 -6.46 19.17
N SER A 232 4.36 -7.38 19.37
CA SER A 232 4.35 -8.32 20.50
C SER A 232 4.08 -9.75 20.06
N TYR A 233 4.46 -10.72 20.88
CA TYR A 233 4.21 -12.15 20.62
C TYR A 233 3.50 -12.77 21.81
N GLN A 234 2.56 -13.68 21.54
CA GLN A 234 1.72 -14.31 22.55
C GLN A 234 1.59 -15.81 22.26
N GLN A 235 1.55 -16.62 23.31
CA GLN A 235 1.22 -18.03 23.16
C GLN A 235 -0.28 -18.20 22.99
N GLY A 236 -0.69 -18.97 21.99
CA GLY A 236 -2.09 -19.28 21.75
C GLY A 236 -2.25 -20.24 20.57
N ASP A 237 -3.36 -20.97 20.56
CA ASP A 237 -3.73 -21.78 19.40
C ASP A 237 -4.45 -20.90 18.37
N PRO A 238 -3.93 -20.72 17.14
CA PRO A 238 -4.61 -19.97 16.10
C PRO A 238 -5.98 -20.52 15.71
N ALA A 239 -6.25 -21.81 15.94
CA ALA A 239 -7.57 -22.40 15.74
C ALA A 239 -8.57 -22.00 16.84
N LEU A 240 -8.05 -21.63 18.02
CA LEU A 240 -8.81 -21.30 19.22
C LEU A 240 -8.37 -19.92 19.76
N LEU A 241 -8.45 -18.89 18.90
CA LEU A 241 -8.32 -17.49 19.31
C LEU A 241 -9.54 -17.02 20.14
N GLU A 242 -10.07 -17.88 21.00
CA GLU A 242 -11.25 -17.66 21.85
C GLU A 242 -11.07 -16.45 22.78
N GLN A 243 -9.83 -16.19 23.20
CA GLN A 243 -9.50 -15.05 24.06
C GLN A 243 -9.52 -13.72 23.32
N SER A 244 -9.44 -13.73 21.98
CA SER A 244 -9.54 -12.52 21.17
C SER A 244 -10.99 -12.06 21.09
N PRO A 245 -11.30 -10.79 21.42
CA PRO A 245 -12.65 -10.26 21.31
C PRO A 245 -13.16 -10.28 19.86
N ASP A 246 -14.46 -10.38 19.70
CA ASP A 246 -15.13 -10.21 18.40
C ASP A 246 -14.80 -8.84 17.79
N ALA A 247 -14.68 -8.77 16.47
CA ALA A 247 -14.47 -7.53 15.73
C ALA A 247 -13.35 -6.62 16.28
N SER A 248 -12.24 -7.22 16.73
CA SER A 248 -11.11 -6.50 17.35
C SER A 248 -9.88 -6.36 16.45
N VAL A 249 -9.81 -7.13 15.36
CA VAL A 249 -8.64 -7.22 14.47
C VAL A 249 -8.97 -6.61 13.10
N ASP A 250 -8.05 -5.84 12.53
CA ASP A 250 -8.19 -5.26 11.17
C ASP A 250 -7.65 -6.20 10.08
N LEU A 251 -6.58 -6.95 10.37
CA LEU A 251 -5.97 -7.88 9.44
C LEU A 251 -5.50 -9.16 10.14
N VAL A 252 -5.93 -10.32 9.61
CA VAL A 252 -5.35 -11.62 9.96
C VAL A 252 -4.42 -12.08 8.83
N VAL A 253 -3.21 -12.49 9.19
CA VAL A 253 -2.22 -13.09 8.30
C VAL A 253 -1.96 -14.52 8.75
N ALA A 254 -2.27 -15.49 7.89
CA ALA A 254 -2.23 -16.91 8.19
C ALA A 254 -1.47 -17.66 7.09
N MET A 255 -0.14 -17.76 7.23
CA MET A 255 0.73 -18.43 6.26
C MET A 255 0.86 -19.90 6.61
N ASP A 256 0.32 -20.77 5.75
CA ASP A 256 0.26 -22.23 5.92
C ASP A 256 -0.48 -22.70 7.21
N THR A 257 -1.10 -21.78 7.96
CA THR A 257 -1.86 -22.07 9.19
C THR A 257 -3.00 -23.06 8.98
N LEU A 258 -3.76 -22.90 7.89
CA LEU A 258 -4.92 -23.77 7.61
C LEU A 258 -4.49 -25.23 7.34
N ALA A 259 -3.27 -25.46 6.85
CA ALA A 259 -2.75 -26.80 6.58
C ALA A 259 -2.29 -27.54 7.84
N LEU A 260 -2.30 -26.89 9.01
CA LEU A 260 -1.89 -27.47 10.29
C LEU A 260 -3.03 -28.24 11.00
N THR A 261 -4.28 -28.10 10.55
CA THR A 261 -5.45 -28.72 11.19
C THR A 261 -6.44 -29.25 10.17
N ALA A 262 -7.09 -30.37 10.51
CA ALA A 262 -8.18 -30.93 9.71
C ALA A 262 -9.46 -30.08 9.76
N ASP A 263 -9.63 -29.28 10.83
CA ASP A 263 -10.80 -28.43 11.05
C ASP A 263 -10.52 -26.96 10.65
N TRP A 264 -9.92 -26.78 9.47
CA TRP A 264 -9.57 -25.47 8.94
C TRP A 264 -10.81 -24.57 8.71
N GLN A 265 -12.00 -25.15 8.55
CA GLN A 265 -13.25 -24.41 8.43
C GLN A 265 -13.63 -23.72 9.76
N ALA A 266 -13.46 -24.38 10.91
CA ALA A 266 -13.62 -23.72 12.21
C ALA A 266 -12.61 -22.58 12.39
N VAL A 267 -11.39 -22.72 11.89
CA VAL A 267 -10.38 -21.64 11.90
C VAL A 267 -10.87 -20.42 11.11
N LEU A 268 -11.46 -20.62 9.92
CA LEU A 268 -12.04 -19.52 9.14
C LEU A 268 -13.20 -18.83 9.86
N GLN A 269 -14.05 -19.57 10.58
CA GLN A 269 -15.11 -19.00 11.42
C GLN A 269 -14.54 -18.16 12.56
N THR A 270 -13.48 -18.65 13.22
CA THR A 270 -12.75 -17.89 14.23
C THR A 270 -12.16 -16.60 13.65
N PHE A 271 -11.54 -16.65 12.46
CA PHE A 271 -11.03 -15.46 11.78
C PHE A 271 -12.15 -14.47 11.45
N ARG A 272 -13.29 -14.95 10.94
CA ARG A 272 -14.46 -14.10 10.66
C ARG A 272 -15.01 -13.41 11.92
N ARG A 273 -14.99 -14.11 13.06
CA ARG A 273 -15.47 -13.58 14.35
C ARG A 273 -14.57 -12.45 14.86
N ILE A 274 -13.25 -12.63 14.85
CA ILE A 274 -12.32 -11.64 15.42
C ILE A 274 -12.07 -10.45 14.49
N LEU A 275 -12.25 -10.63 13.18
CA LEU A 275 -12.09 -9.56 12.21
C LEU A 275 -13.21 -8.53 12.33
N LYS A 276 -12.84 -7.25 12.27
CA LYS A 276 -13.79 -6.15 12.14
C LYS A 276 -14.63 -6.30 10.85
N PRO A 277 -15.82 -5.68 10.78
CA PRO A 277 -16.68 -5.74 9.59
C PRO A 277 -16.02 -5.29 8.27
N ASP A 278 -14.94 -4.51 8.32
CA ASP A 278 -14.13 -4.09 7.18
C ASP A 278 -12.70 -4.67 7.18
N GLY A 279 -12.48 -5.68 8.03
CA GLY A 279 -11.21 -6.36 8.19
C GLY A 279 -10.87 -7.29 7.02
N ARG A 280 -9.59 -7.64 6.92
CA ARG A 280 -9.03 -8.49 5.87
C ARG A 280 -8.41 -9.77 6.41
N LEU A 281 -8.38 -10.79 5.57
CA LEU A 281 -7.70 -12.05 5.78
C LEU A 281 -6.73 -12.29 4.63
N ILE A 282 -5.50 -12.67 4.97
CA ILE A 282 -4.51 -13.15 4.00
C ILE A 282 -4.11 -14.55 4.41
N VAL A 283 -4.40 -15.52 3.55
CA VAL A 283 -4.06 -16.93 3.77
C VAL A 283 -3.09 -17.40 2.72
N SER A 284 -2.19 -18.29 3.11
CA SER A 284 -1.46 -19.13 2.18
C SER A 284 -1.62 -20.60 2.55
N VAL A 285 -1.72 -21.46 1.54
CA VAL A 285 -1.74 -22.91 1.70
C VAL A 285 -0.86 -23.55 0.63
N PRO A 286 -0.25 -24.72 0.91
CA PRO A 286 0.40 -25.51 -0.12
C PRO A 286 -0.63 -25.99 -1.16
N ASP A 287 -0.29 -25.85 -2.45
CA ASP A 287 -1.08 -26.36 -3.59
C ASP A 287 -0.75 -27.84 -3.79
N GLN A 288 -1.44 -28.72 -3.06
CA GLN A 288 -1.18 -30.15 -3.06
C GLN A 288 -2.47 -30.96 -3.08
N SER A 289 -2.47 -32.02 -3.88
CA SER A 289 -3.42 -33.14 -3.82
C SER A 289 -2.72 -34.49 -3.55
N SER A 290 -1.48 -34.49 -3.05
CA SER A 290 -0.64 -35.69 -2.99
C SER A 290 -0.79 -36.47 -1.66
N ALA A 291 -0.85 -37.80 -1.80
CA ALA A 291 -1.02 -38.77 -0.72
C ALA A 291 0.22 -38.94 0.21
N ASP A 292 1.35 -38.30 -0.10
CA ASP A 292 2.64 -38.47 0.59
C ASP A 292 3.00 -37.31 1.55
N SER A 293 2.12 -36.32 1.73
CA SER A 293 2.35 -35.22 2.68
C SER A 293 1.61 -35.45 4.01
N THR A 294 2.23 -35.10 5.15
CA THR A 294 1.60 -35.15 6.48
C THR A 294 0.67 -33.96 6.75
N GLN A 295 0.59 -33.00 5.83
CA GLN A 295 -0.25 -31.80 5.91
C GLN A 295 -1.47 -31.96 5.02
N GLN A 296 -2.56 -31.26 5.34
CA GLN A 296 -3.73 -31.24 4.49
C GLN A 296 -3.41 -30.50 3.17
N GLY A 297 -3.55 -31.20 2.05
CA GLY A 297 -3.42 -30.61 0.73
C GLY A 297 -4.66 -29.80 0.36
N PHE A 298 -4.48 -28.63 -0.25
CA PHE A 298 -5.56 -27.78 -0.76
C PHE A 298 -5.51 -27.71 -2.28
N ASP A 299 -6.69 -27.71 -2.91
CA ASP A 299 -6.90 -27.12 -4.22
C ASP A 299 -7.58 -25.75 -4.10
N TRP A 300 -7.54 -24.98 -5.18
CA TRP A 300 -8.15 -23.66 -5.19
C TRP A 300 -9.66 -23.69 -4.99
N ALA A 301 -10.37 -24.68 -5.53
CA ALA A 301 -11.82 -24.76 -5.43
C ALA A 301 -12.25 -24.89 -3.96
N THR A 302 -11.65 -25.83 -3.24
CA THR A 302 -11.90 -26.09 -1.82
C THR A 302 -11.59 -24.87 -0.96
N LEU A 303 -10.44 -24.23 -1.18
CA LEU A 303 -10.07 -23.02 -0.44
C LEU A 303 -11.04 -21.87 -0.75
N ASN A 304 -11.34 -21.64 -2.03
CA ASN A 304 -12.21 -20.56 -2.46
C ASN A 304 -13.64 -20.73 -1.94
N ASP A 305 -14.17 -21.95 -1.94
CA ASP A 305 -15.50 -22.23 -1.40
C ASP A 305 -15.57 -21.98 0.11
N GLY A 306 -14.55 -22.44 0.85
CA GLY A 306 -14.44 -22.18 2.28
C GLY A 306 -14.28 -20.70 2.63
N LEU A 307 -13.48 -19.95 1.86
CA LEU A 307 -13.34 -18.50 2.03
C LEU A 307 -14.65 -17.78 1.67
N SER A 308 -15.29 -18.14 0.56
CA SER A 308 -16.50 -17.48 0.06
C SER A 308 -17.72 -17.69 0.96
N ALA A 309 -17.70 -18.69 1.85
CA ALA A 309 -18.73 -18.88 2.86
C ALA A 309 -18.75 -17.76 3.93
N HIS A 310 -17.65 -17.03 4.09
CA HIS A 310 -17.49 -16.03 5.16
C HIS A 310 -16.92 -14.69 4.71
N PHE A 311 -16.32 -14.63 3.51
CA PHE A 311 -15.54 -13.49 3.04
C PHE A 311 -15.78 -13.19 1.55
N ILE A 312 -15.52 -11.94 1.17
CA ILE A 312 -15.36 -11.51 -0.22
C ILE A 312 -13.91 -11.78 -0.63
N VAL A 313 -13.67 -12.82 -1.42
CA VAL A 313 -12.34 -13.14 -1.96
C VAL A 313 -11.90 -12.06 -2.96
N GLU A 314 -10.90 -11.25 -2.63
CA GLU A 314 -10.45 -10.10 -3.43
C GLU A 314 -9.47 -10.49 -4.53
N ALA A 315 -8.49 -11.32 -4.19
CA ALA A 315 -7.36 -11.64 -5.05
C ALA A 315 -6.79 -13.03 -4.75
N ARG A 316 -6.21 -13.64 -5.78
CA ARG A 316 -5.46 -14.90 -5.71
C ARG A 316 -4.06 -14.67 -6.27
N TYR A 317 -3.07 -15.20 -5.58
CA TYR A 317 -1.69 -15.25 -6.05
C TYR A 317 -1.22 -16.69 -6.06
N LEU A 318 -0.36 -16.99 -7.03
CA LEU A 318 0.34 -18.25 -7.13
C LEU A 318 1.82 -18.01 -6.85
N GLN A 319 2.40 -18.91 -6.08
CA GLN A 319 3.83 -18.90 -5.82
C GLN A 319 4.47 -20.21 -6.24
N ALA A 320 5.68 -20.10 -6.79
CA ALA A 320 6.56 -21.22 -7.05
C ALA A 320 7.98 -20.92 -6.55
N ALA A 321 8.72 -21.96 -6.20
CA ALA A 321 10.11 -21.85 -5.77
C ALA A 321 10.92 -23.07 -6.23
N PRO A 322 12.22 -22.92 -6.56
CA PRO A 322 13.10 -24.07 -6.75
C PRO A 322 13.08 -24.98 -5.51
N GLY A 323 12.86 -26.27 -5.70
CA GLY A 323 12.70 -27.24 -4.61
C GLY A 323 11.32 -27.21 -3.92
N GLY A 324 10.32 -26.60 -4.56
CA GLY A 324 8.90 -26.73 -4.21
C GLY A 324 8.42 -28.19 -4.32
N VAL A 325 7.29 -28.51 -3.69
CA VAL A 325 6.80 -29.90 -3.61
C VAL A 325 6.21 -30.37 -4.94
N LYS A 326 5.39 -29.53 -5.58
CA LYS A 326 4.72 -29.84 -6.86
C LYS A 326 5.57 -29.44 -8.04
N LEU A 327 6.23 -28.28 -7.96
CA LEU A 327 7.00 -27.68 -9.05
C LEU A 327 8.49 -27.56 -8.69
N GLN A 328 9.16 -28.70 -8.44
CA GLN A 328 10.56 -28.76 -8.01
C GLN A 328 11.55 -27.95 -8.87
N ARG A 329 11.29 -27.81 -10.18
CA ARG A 329 12.17 -27.10 -11.14
C ARG A 329 11.66 -25.72 -11.53
N SER A 330 10.64 -25.19 -10.85
CA SER A 330 10.09 -23.87 -11.17
C SER A 330 11.03 -22.73 -10.77
N PRO A 331 10.96 -21.59 -11.49
CA PRO A 331 11.63 -20.38 -11.06
C PRO A 331 10.96 -19.81 -9.80
N ARG A 332 11.67 -18.92 -9.11
CA ARG A 332 11.09 -18.04 -8.09
C ARG A 332 10.06 -17.13 -8.76
N LEU A 333 8.79 -17.38 -8.49
CA LEU A 333 7.67 -16.61 -9.03
C LEU A 333 6.63 -16.36 -7.94
N LEU A 334 6.14 -15.12 -7.85
CA LEU A 334 4.94 -14.75 -7.10
C LEU A 334 4.12 -13.86 -8.02
N GLN A 335 2.92 -14.31 -8.39
CA GLN A 335 2.12 -13.62 -9.41
C GLN A 335 0.64 -13.62 -9.03
N GLN A 336 -0.01 -12.47 -9.20
CA GLN A 336 -1.47 -12.38 -9.11
C GLN A 336 -2.10 -13.00 -10.35
N VAL A 337 -3.12 -13.82 -10.15
CA VAL A 337 -3.89 -14.47 -11.22
C VAL A 337 -5.37 -14.17 -11.08
N ALA A 338 -6.13 -14.33 -12.17
CA ALA A 338 -7.58 -14.34 -12.10
C ALA A 338 -8.05 -15.49 -11.18
N LEU A 339 -9.16 -15.29 -10.45
CA LEU A 339 -9.63 -16.29 -9.49
C LEU A 339 -9.94 -17.63 -10.17
N ASP A 340 -10.49 -17.60 -11.37
CA ASP A 340 -10.86 -18.77 -12.18
C ASP A 340 -9.69 -19.40 -12.97
N SER A 341 -8.46 -18.92 -12.76
CA SER A 341 -7.29 -19.46 -13.46
C SER A 341 -7.00 -20.92 -13.08
N ALA A 342 -6.69 -21.74 -14.08
CA ALA A 342 -6.28 -23.14 -13.94
C ALA A 342 -4.76 -23.32 -13.76
N THR A 343 -3.99 -22.25 -13.60
CA THR A 343 -2.53 -22.32 -13.45
C THR A 343 -2.11 -23.04 -12.17
N GLU A 344 -1.14 -23.96 -12.28
CA GLU A 344 -0.56 -24.69 -11.15
C GLU A 344 0.44 -23.84 -10.35
N SER A 345 0.62 -24.17 -9.08
CA SER A 345 1.55 -23.50 -8.16
C SER A 345 2.13 -24.47 -7.14
N ASP A 346 3.11 -24.03 -6.34
CA ASP A 346 3.50 -24.74 -5.11
C ASP A 346 2.69 -24.23 -3.90
N TRP A 347 2.30 -22.95 -3.92
CA TRP A 347 1.43 -22.34 -2.92
C TRP A 347 0.37 -21.44 -3.56
N ILE A 348 -0.83 -21.52 -2.99
CA ILE A 348 -1.92 -20.59 -3.27
C ILE A 348 -1.92 -19.56 -2.14
N ILE A 349 -2.04 -18.29 -2.49
CA ILE A 349 -2.26 -17.18 -1.56
C ILE A 349 -3.58 -16.51 -1.93
N ALA A 350 -4.43 -16.23 -0.95
CA ALA A 350 -5.66 -15.50 -1.14
C ALA A 350 -5.72 -14.28 -0.22
N VAL A 351 -6.26 -13.18 -0.74
CA VAL A 351 -6.65 -12.00 0.03
C VAL A 351 -8.17 -11.95 0.02
N ALA A 352 -8.79 -11.86 1.19
CA ALA A 352 -10.23 -11.79 1.34
C ALA A 352 -10.61 -10.69 2.34
N SER A 353 -11.78 -10.06 2.15
CA SER A 353 -12.34 -9.07 3.07
C SER A 353 -13.61 -9.60 3.73
N VAL A 354 -13.87 -9.18 4.96
CA VAL A 354 -15.21 -9.31 5.54
C VAL A 354 -16.20 -8.50 4.71
N ASN A 355 -17.43 -8.99 4.61
CA ASN A 355 -18.52 -8.22 4.00
C ASN A 355 -19.10 -7.24 5.04
N PRO A 356 -18.86 -5.92 4.90
CA PRO A 356 -19.31 -4.94 5.90
C PRO A 356 -20.83 -4.81 5.99
N LEU A 357 -21.58 -5.36 5.02
CA LEU A 357 -23.04 -5.31 4.98
C LEU A 357 -23.71 -6.36 5.90
N GLU A 358 -22.96 -7.33 6.43
CA GLU A 358 -23.52 -8.38 7.29
C GLU A 358 -23.83 -7.87 8.71
N ASP A 359 -22.84 -7.30 9.39
CA ASP A 359 -22.94 -6.86 10.78
C ASP A 359 -22.37 -5.45 11.05
N GLY A 360 -21.88 -4.75 10.02
CA GLY A 360 -21.24 -3.44 10.19
C GLY A 360 -22.15 -2.36 10.76
N ALA A 361 -23.39 -2.27 10.30
CA ALA A 361 -24.37 -1.30 10.83
C ALA A 361 -24.73 -1.58 12.30
N ALA A 362 -24.85 -2.85 12.67
CA ALA A 362 -25.15 -3.26 14.03
C ALA A 362 -24.00 -2.97 15.02
N ARG A 363 -22.77 -2.89 14.52
CA ARG A 363 -21.55 -2.60 15.30
C ARG A 363 -21.10 -1.14 15.23
N ARG A 364 -21.95 -0.23 14.76
CA ARG A 364 -21.61 1.19 14.60
C ARG A 364 -20.97 1.81 15.85
N ASP A 365 -21.51 1.53 17.02
CA ASP A 365 -21.06 2.14 18.28
C ASP A 365 -19.67 1.67 18.70
N ASP A 366 -19.23 0.52 18.18
CA ASP A 366 -17.90 -0.06 18.38
C ASP A 366 -16.85 0.55 17.41
N PHE A 367 -17.28 1.24 16.36
CA PHE A 367 -16.37 1.74 15.34
C PHE A 367 -15.39 2.76 15.91
N ARG A 368 -14.11 2.57 15.64
CA ARG A 368 -13.05 3.54 15.92
C ARG A 368 -12.16 3.65 14.68
N HIS A 369 -11.86 4.87 14.26
CA HIS A 369 -11.00 5.08 13.10
C HIS A 369 -9.57 4.60 13.43
N PRO A 370 -9.03 3.56 12.76
CA PRO A 370 -7.78 2.91 13.13
C PRO A 370 -6.57 3.85 13.04
N ALA A 371 -6.53 4.72 12.03
CA ALA A 371 -5.43 5.67 11.85
C ALA A 371 -5.45 6.88 12.81
N PHE A 372 -6.56 7.16 13.50
CA PHE A 372 -6.77 8.40 14.27
C PHE A 372 -7.32 8.09 15.67
N THR A 373 -6.45 7.57 16.54
CA THR A 373 -6.82 7.13 17.91
C THR A 373 -6.46 8.13 19.02
N SER A 374 -5.90 9.31 18.66
CA SER A 374 -5.40 10.34 19.58
C SER A 374 -6.38 11.53 19.75
N ALA A 375 -5.89 12.75 19.98
CA ALA A 375 -6.68 13.97 20.17
C ALA A 375 -7.70 14.25 19.04
N LEU A 376 -7.40 13.83 17.81
CA LEU A 376 -8.34 13.88 16.68
C LEU A 376 -9.58 12.99 16.88
N ALA A 377 -9.50 11.92 17.67
CA ALA A 377 -10.64 11.08 18.00
C ALA A 377 -11.65 11.77 18.94
N ALA A 378 -11.19 12.73 19.74
CA ALA A 378 -12.04 13.42 20.72
C ALA A 378 -12.92 14.50 20.08
N ASN A 379 -12.46 15.11 18.99
CA ASN A 379 -13.22 16.07 18.19
C ASN A 379 -12.85 15.93 16.71
N PRO A 380 -13.35 14.88 16.04
CA PRO A 380 -12.95 14.57 14.66
C PRO A 380 -13.54 15.57 13.67
N LEU A 381 -12.77 15.90 12.64
CA LEU A 381 -13.31 16.64 11.49
C LEU A 381 -14.23 15.72 10.67
N PRO A 382 -15.26 16.26 9.99
CA PRO A 382 -16.18 15.45 9.20
C PRO A 382 -15.51 14.52 8.18
N VAL A 383 -14.33 14.90 7.65
CA VAL A 383 -13.56 14.08 6.69
C VAL A 383 -13.07 12.74 7.24
N ILE A 384 -13.01 12.58 8.56
CA ILE A 384 -12.59 11.37 9.26
C ILE A 384 -13.63 10.86 10.27
N ASP A 385 -14.70 11.64 10.52
CA ASP A 385 -15.79 11.29 11.43
C ASP A 385 -16.89 10.49 10.73
N PHE A 386 -16.61 9.24 10.38
CA PHE A 386 -17.61 8.38 9.74
C PHE A 386 -18.79 8.04 10.67
N VAL A 387 -18.55 7.98 11.99
CA VAL A 387 -19.58 7.62 12.97
C VAL A 387 -20.66 8.69 13.09
N ALA A 388 -20.35 9.98 12.89
CA ALA A 388 -21.39 11.01 12.89
C ALA A 388 -22.31 10.95 11.65
N GLY A 389 -21.80 10.46 10.51
CA GLY A 389 -22.47 10.57 9.22
C GLY A 389 -23.17 9.30 8.73
N TYR A 390 -22.44 8.18 8.72
CA TYR A 390 -22.81 6.92 8.07
C TYR A 390 -23.76 6.09 8.93
N ASP A 391 -24.71 5.37 8.34
CA ASP A 391 -25.45 4.34 9.09
C ASP A 391 -24.53 3.16 9.42
N ASN A 392 -23.68 2.78 8.47
CA ASN A 392 -22.63 1.77 8.59
C ASN A 392 -21.25 2.39 8.35
N PRO A 393 -20.53 2.81 9.41
CA PRO A 393 -19.23 3.48 9.25
C PRO A 393 -18.18 2.55 8.65
N TYR A 394 -18.31 1.22 8.76
CA TYR A 394 -17.36 0.25 8.18
C TYR A 394 -17.40 0.18 6.64
N LEU A 395 -18.34 0.85 5.96
CA LEU A 395 -18.30 0.96 4.50
C LEU A 395 -17.13 1.81 4.00
N TYR A 396 -16.59 2.71 4.83
CA TYR A 396 -15.64 3.70 4.34
C TYR A 396 -14.36 3.08 3.74
N ARG A 397 -13.74 2.08 4.39
CA ARG A 397 -12.55 1.41 3.84
C ARG A 397 -12.86 0.60 2.59
N PRO A 398 -13.74 -0.41 2.60
CA PRO A 398 -13.92 -1.33 1.48
C PRO A 398 -14.61 -0.69 0.27
N LEU A 399 -15.39 0.39 0.44
CA LEU A 399 -16.17 1.02 -0.63
C LEU A 399 -15.60 2.38 -1.07
N VAL A 400 -15.25 3.26 -0.13
CA VAL A 400 -15.01 4.68 -0.41
C VAL A 400 -13.54 5.05 -0.52
N GLN A 401 -12.74 4.68 0.47
CA GLN A 401 -11.39 5.19 0.70
C GLN A 401 -10.42 4.67 -0.38
N MET A 402 -9.88 5.59 -1.18
CA MET A 402 -8.93 5.26 -2.23
C MET A 402 -7.65 4.66 -1.63
N GLY A 403 -7.12 3.62 -2.26
CA GLY A 403 -5.97 2.86 -1.75
C GLY A 403 -6.35 1.77 -0.74
N GLU A 404 -7.46 1.92 -0.02
CA GLU A 404 -7.92 0.96 1.00
C GLU A 404 -9.08 0.08 0.52
N ARG A 405 -9.93 0.60 -0.37
CA ARG A 405 -11.10 -0.10 -0.94
C ARG A 405 -10.77 -1.36 -1.71
N LEU A 406 -11.80 -2.13 -2.02
CA LEU A 406 -11.68 -3.31 -2.87
C LEU A 406 -11.00 -2.93 -4.20
N LYS A 407 -9.92 -3.63 -4.54
CA LYS A 407 -9.10 -3.33 -5.72
C LYS A 407 -9.73 -3.85 -7.03
N ASP A 408 -10.52 -4.93 -6.94
CA ASP A 408 -11.24 -5.47 -8.09
C ASP A 408 -12.49 -4.64 -8.39
N ASN A 409 -12.53 -4.04 -9.58
CA ASN A 409 -13.62 -3.15 -10.00
C ASN A 409 -15.00 -3.82 -10.03
N ASN A 410 -15.06 -5.10 -10.42
CA ASN A 410 -16.33 -5.84 -10.49
C ASN A 410 -16.87 -6.10 -9.08
N ARG A 411 -16.01 -6.48 -8.13
CA ARG A 411 -16.39 -6.67 -6.72
C ARG A 411 -16.77 -5.36 -6.06
N LEU A 412 -16.01 -4.30 -6.30
CA LEU A 412 -16.33 -2.97 -5.80
C LEU A 412 -17.69 -2.48 -6.32
N TYR A 413 -17.97 -2.66 -7.61
CA TYR A 413 -19.27 -2.32 -8.19
C TYR A 413 -20.41 -3.15 -7.59
N ARG A 414 -20.22 -4.47 -7.42
CA ARG A 414 -21.23 -5.33 -6.76
C ARG A 414 -21.50 -4.92 -5.32
N LEU A 415 -20.44 -4.64 -4.54
CA LEU A 415 -20.57 -4.14 -3.17
C LEU A 415 -21.34 -2.81 -3.15
N ALA A 416 -21.04 -1.90 -4.10
CA ALA A 416 -21.77 -0.63 -4.23
C ALA A 416 -23.26 -0.85 -4.53
N CYS A 417 -23.61 -1.74 -5.47
CA CYS A 417 -25.01 -2.04 -5.77
C CYS A 417 -25.75 -2.63 -4.57
N LEU A 418 -25.14 -3.58 -3.85
CA LEU A 418 -25.73 -4.18 -2.65
C LEU A 418 -25.88 -3.15 -1.53
N ALA A 419 -24.85 -2.33 -1.29
CA ALA A 419 -24.93 -1.26 -0.30
C ALA A 419 -26.03 -0.25 -0.65
N MET A 420 -26.17 0.13 -1.92
CA MET A 420 -27.24 1.01 -2.39
C MET A 420 -28.64 0.43 -2.11
N GLU A 421 -28.83 -0.87 -2.34
CA GLU A 421 -30.12 -1.56 -2.17
C GLU A 421 -30.49 -1.79 -0.70
N LEU A 422 -29.51 -2.14 0.13
CA LEU A 422 -29.73 -2.47 1.54
C LEU A 422 -29.75 -1.25 2.47
N SER A 423 -29.22 -0.11 2.03
CA SER A 423 -29.19 1.12 2.84
C SER A 423 -30.56 1.78 2.93
N ARG A 424 -30.81 2.43 4.07
CA ARG A 424 -31.97 3.31 4.24
C ARG A 424 -31.97 4.41 3.18
N SER A 425 -33.13 4.70 2.57
CA SER A 425 -33.27 5.78 1.58
C SER A 425 -32.84 7.13 2.18
N GLY A 426 -32.11 7.92 1.38
CA GLY A 426 -31.57 9.22 1.78
C GLY A 426 -30.40 9.16 2.78
N SER A 427 -29.91 7.98 3.14
CA SER A 427 -28.77 7.83 4.04
C SER A 427 -27.43 8.15 3.37
N VAL A 428 -26.43 8.48 4.18
CA VAL A 428 -25.05 8.69 3.73
C VAL A 428 -24.46 7.44 3.07
N ASP A 429 -24.82 6.24 3.56
CA ASP A 429 -24.39 4.96 3.00
C ASP A 429 -24.89 4.80 1.55
N GLN A 430 -26.17 5.10 1.32
CA GLN A 430 -26.76 5.08 -0.01
C GLN A 430 -26.06 6.09 -0.94
N GLY A 431 -25.79 7.30 -0.46
CA GLY A 431 -25.05 8.31 -1.22
C GLY A 431 -23.64 7.88 -1.60
N ALA A 432 -22.91 7.27 -0.66
CA ALA A 432 -21.58 6.72 -0.90
C ALA A 432 -21.61 5.62 -1.98
N ALA A 433 -22.54 4.68 -1.84
CA ALA A 433 -22.74 3.57 -2.75
C ALA A 433 -23.12 4.02 -4.17
N LEU A 434 -24.09 4.93 -4.28
CA LEU A 434 -24.51 5.52 -5.56
C LEU A 434 -23.35 6.22 -6.27
N CYS A 435 -22.57 7.01 -5.53
CA CYS A 435 -21.43 7.72 -6.10
C CYS A 435 -20.37 6.75 -6.63
N VAL A 436 -20.03 5.70 -5.87
CA VAL A 436 -19.06 4.68 -6.32
C VAL A 436 -19.60 3.92 -7.54
N ALA A 437 -20.85 3.46 -7.52
CA ALA A 437 -21.47 2.76 -8.64
C ALA A 437 -21.51 3.63 -9.90
N GLY A 438 -21.86 4.91 -9.78
CA GLY A 438 -21.92 5.83 -10.92
C GLY A 438 -20.54 6.18 -11.49
N TYR A 439 -19.49 6.30 -10.66
CA TYR A 439 -18.12 6.45 -11.17
C TYR A 439 -17.62 5.19 -11.88
N GLN A 440 -17.93 3.99 -11.38
CA GLN A 440 -17.65 2.74 -12.08
C GLN A 440 -18.36 2.69 -13.44
N ALA A 441 -19.64 3.08 -13.51
CA ALA A 441 -20.38 3.16 -14.77
C ALA A 441 -19.78 4.18 -15.76
N LEU A 442 -19.33 5.33 -15.25
CA LEU A 442 -18.65 6.38 -16.02
C LEU A 442 -17.31 5.89 -16.60
N GLU A 443 -16.48 5.22 -15.80
CA GLU A 443 -15.18 4.68 -16.23
C GLU A 443 -15.33 3.63 -17.34
N HIS A 444 -16.31 2.74 -17.22
CA HIS A 444 -16.60 1.70 -18.23
C HIS A 444 -17.41 2.21 -19.43
N ARG A 445 -17.89 3.46 -19.39
CA ARG A 445 -18.71 4.09 -20.44
C ARG A 445 -19.93 3.25 -20.85
N ASN A 446 -20.57 2.59 -19.89
CA ASN A 446 -21.70 1.69 -20.16
C ASN A 446 -23.02 2.46 -20.12
N GLY A 447 -23.52 2.89 -21.30
CA GLY A 447 -24.74 3.69 -21.41
C GLY A 447 -26.00 3.05 -20.83
N GLN A 448 -26.13 1.71 -20.88
CA GLN A 448 -27.28 1.01 -20.30
C GLN A 448 -27.27 1.08 -18.77
N VAL A 449 -26.12 0.78 -18.16
CA VAL A 449 -25.95 0.87 -16.70
C VAL A 449 -26.14 2.30 -16.21
N ILE A 450 -25.63 3.28 -16.97
CA ILE A 450 -25.84 4.70 -16.68
C ILE A 450 -27.33 5.04 -16.69
N GLY A 451 -28.07 4.59 -17.71
CA GLY A 451 -29.52 4.81 -17.81
C GLY A 451 -30.30 4.23 -16.62
N GLN A 452 -29.86 3.09 -16.08
CA GLN A 452 -30.47 2.45 -14.91
C GLN A 452 -30.12 3.16 -13.59
N LEU A 453 -28.90 3.68 -13.44
CA LEU A 453 -28.44 4.35 -12.22
C LEU A 453 -28.93 5.80 -12.10
N LEU A 454 -29.13 6.48 -13.23
CA LEU A 454 -29.42 7.91 -13.25
C LEU A 454 -30.66 8.31 -12.43
N PRO A 455 -31.80 7.59 -12.47
CA PRO A 455 -32.96 7.92 -11.63
C PRO A 455 -32.66 7.90 -10.13
N TYR A 456 -31.85 6.95 -9.67
CA TYR A 456 -31.47 6.86 -8.25
C TYR A 456 -30.53 8.02 -7.84
N LEU A 457 -29.59 8.39 -8.71
CA LEU A 457 -28.70 9.52 -8.48
C LEU A 457 -29.48 10.85 -8.40
N LEU A 458 -30.41 11.07 -9.33
CA LEU A 458 -31.27 12.25 -9.36
C LEU A 458 -32.14 12.31 -8.09
N GLY A 459 -32.87 11.22 -7.80
CA GLY A 459 -33.74 11.13 -6.64
C GLY A 459 -33.00 11.38 -5.33
N TYR A 460 -31.78 10.86 -5.16
CA TYR A 460 -30.99 11.08 -3.95
C TYR A 460 -30.68 12.56 -3.70
N VAL A 461 -30.29 13.32 -4.73
CA VAL A 461 -29.95 14.74 -4.56
C VAL A 461 -31.18 15.58 -4.21
N GLU A 462 -32.33 15.21 -4.75
CA GLU A 462 -33.62 15.85 -4.49
C GLU A 462 -34.13 15.53 -3.07
N GLU A 463 -34.17 14.26 -2.67
CA GLU A 463 -34.66 13.82 -1.34
C GLU A 463 -33.84 14.39 -0.18
N THR A 464 -32.53 14.55 -0.38
CA THR A 464 -31.61 14.98 0.68
C THR A 464 -31.41 16.50 0.73
N ALA A 465 -32.22 17.26 -0.02
CA ALA A 465 -32.18 18.71 -0.12
C ALA A 465 -32.15 19.42 1.24
N ASP A 466 -33.15 19.15 2.06
CA ASP A 466 -33.38 19.84 3.33
C ASP A 466 -32.54 19.24 4.47
N GLN A 467 -32.22 17.95 4.38
CA GLN A 467 -31.52 17.21 5.43
C GLN A 467 -30.02 17.48 5.50
N ALA A 468 -29.41 17.88 4.38
CA ALA A 468 -27.96 18.09 4.31
C ALA A 468 -27.46 19.23 5.20
N LEU A 469 -28.33 20.14 5.62
CA LEU A 469 -28.00 21.20 6.59
C LEU A 469 -27.58 20.65 7.95
N ASN A 470 -27.97 19.41 8.28
CA ASN A 470 -27.77 18.81 9.60
C ASN A 470 -26.73 17.67 9.62
N ASN A 471 -26.22 17.25 8.46
CA ASN A 471 -25.22 16.18 8.36
C ASN A 471 -24.16 16.53 7.29
N PRO A 472 -22.92 16.87 7.70
CA PRO A 472 -21.81 17.16 6.80
C PRO A 472 -21.55 16.09 5.72
N HIS A 473 -21.78 14.81 6.01
CA HIS A 473 -21.55 13.75 5.02
C HIS A 473 -22.60 13.72 3.93
N LEU A 474 -23.83 14.18 4.20
CA LEU A 474 -24.83 14.36 3.14
C LEU A 474 -24.37 15.45 2.17
N VAL A 475 -23.78 16.54 2.66
CA VAL A 475 -23.17 17.59 1.82
C VAL A 475 -22.12 16.99 0.88
N ARG A 476 -21.22 16.16 1.44
CA ARG A 476 -20.17 15.45 0.68
C ARG A 476 -20.73 14.65 -0.49
N TRP A 477 -21.74 13.82 -0.24
CA TRP A 477 -22.30 12.94 -1.28
C TRP A 477 -23.18 13.67 -2.26
N ARG A 478 -24.01 14.62 -1.82
CA ARG A 478 -24.85 15.42 -2.72
C ARG A 478 -24.03 16.19 -3.74
N LEU A 479 -22.98 16.87 -3.29
CA LEU A 479 -22.12 17.65 -4.17
C LEU A 479 -21.37 16.73 -5.15
N SER A 480 -20.85 15.60 -4.67
CA SER A 480 -20.18 14.61 -5.52
C SER A 480 -21.10 13.98 -6.56
N ILE A 481 -22.34 13.66 -6.16
CA ILE A 481 -23.35 13.08 -7.04
C ILE A 481 -23.84 14.11 -8.06
N ALA A 482 -24.10 15.35 -7.67
CA ALA A 482 -24.47 16.42 -8.60
C ALA A 482 -23.39 16.61 -9.69
N PHE A 483 -22.12 16.65 -9.29
CA PHE A 483 -21.00 16.68 -10.23
C PHE A 483 -20.96 15.44 -11.14
N LEU A 484 -21.16 14.25 -10.57
CA LEU A 484 -21.16 12.98 -11.30
C LEU A 484 -22.31 12.92 -12.32
N ILE A 485 -23.52 13.35 -11.95
CA ILE A 485 -24.67 13.44 -12.85
C ILE A 485 -24.32 14.32 -14.07
N GLY A 486 -23.71 15.49 -13.85
CA GLY A 486 -23.23 16.35 -14.94
C GLY A 486 -22.24 15.63 -15.87
N ARG A 487 -21.32 14.83 -15.32
CA ARG A 487 -20.38 13.99 -16.11
C ARG A 487 -21.09 12.89 -16.88
N LEU A 488 -22.12 12.26 -16.32
CA LEU A 488 -22.90 11.21 -16.97
C LEU A 488 -23.72 11.76 -18.13
N PHE A 489 -24.37 12.92 -17.96
CA PHE A 489 -25.07 13.60 -19.04
C PHE A 489 -24.12 14.03 -20.16
N SER A 490 -22.95 14.58 -19.80
CA SER A 490 -21.93 14.94 -20.80
C SER A 490 -21.46 13.72 -21.59
N LEU A 491 -21.28 12.56 -20.95
CA LEU A 491 -20.92 11.31 -21.65
C LEU A 491 -22.02 10.85 -22.62
N ARG A 492 -23.29 11.14 -22.31
CA ARG A 492 -24.45 10.84 -23.17
C ARG A 492 -24.70 11.89 -24.27
N GLY A 493 -23.92 12.97 -24.30
CA GLY A 493 -24.13 14.10 -25.22
C GLY A 493 -25.32 15.00 -24.85
N GLU A 494 -25.81 14.89 -23.61
CA GLU A 494 -26.94 15.66 -23.08
C GLU A 494 -26.43 16.96 -22.45
N ASP A 495 -25.78 17.81 -23.27
CA ASP A 495 -24.96 18.93 -22.80
C ASP A 495 -25.71 19.98 -21.97
N GLN A 496 -27.02 20.19 -22.22
CA GLN A 496 -27.79 21.18 -21.45
C GLN A 496 -28.00 20.70 -20.02
N GLN A 497 -28.42 19.45 -19.85
CA GLN A 497 -28.58 18.84 -18.52
C GLN A 497 -27.23 18.75 -17.82
N ALA A 498 -26.16 18.42 -18.55
CA ALA A 498 -24.80 18.44 -18.00
C ALA A 498 -24.43 19.82 -17.44
N LEU A 499 -24.66 20.87 -18.21
CA LEU A 499 -24.40 22.26 -17.82
C LEU A 499 -25.21 22.66 -16.57
N ASP A 500 -26.49 22.33 -16.53
CA ASP A 500 -27.37 22.66 -15.40
C ASP A 500 -26.89 21.99 -14.11
N TRP A 501 -26.51 20.71 -14.18
CA TRP A 501 -25.97 19.97 -13.04
C TRP A 501 -24.59 20.46 -12.60
N PHE A 502 -23.71 20.87 -13.53
CA PHE A 502 -22.45 21.50 -13.15
C PHE A 502 -22.66 22.86 -12.48
N ARG A 503 -23.61 23.67 -12.95
CA ARG A 503 -23.98 24.94 -12.29
C ARG A 503 -24.51 24.70 -10.88
N GLN A 504 -25.36 23.70 -10.72
CA GLN A 504 -25.89 23.32 -9.42
C GLN A 504 -24.77 22.88 -8.47
N ALA A 505 -23.87 21.99 -8.91
CA ALA A 505 -22.73 21.54 -8.10
C ALA A 505 -21.76 22.67 -7.75
N ALA A 506 -21.52 23.62 -8.67
CA ALA A 506 -20.69 24.81 -8.42
C ALA A 506 -21.30 25.79 -7.39
N ALA A 507 -22.62 25.75 -7.21
CA ALA A 507 -23.35 26.61 -6.27
C ALA A 507 -23.55 25.97 -4.88
N MET A 508 -23.30 24.67 -4.72
CA MET A 508 -23.46 23.99 -3.43
C MET A 508 -22.39 24.43 -2.43
N ASP A 509 -22.81 24.60 -1.17
CA ASP A 509 -21.89 24.88 -0.06
C ASP A 509 -21.16 23.60 0.37
N TRP A 510 -19.84 23.63 0.32
CA TRP A 510 -18.95 22.53 0.69
C TRP A 510 -18.37 22.69 2.11
N ALA A 511 -18.44 23.89 2.68
CA ALA A 511 -17.76 24.25 3.93
C ALA A 511 -18.24 23.43 5.15
N PRO A 512 -19.54 23.06 5.28
CA PRO A 512 -20.00 22.24 6.40
C PRO A 512 -19.32 20.86 6.49
N PHE A 513 -18.82 20.33 5.36
CA PHE A 513 -18.02 19.11 5.35
C PHE A 513 -16.54 19.40 5.50
N SER A 514 -15.95 20.09 4.53
CA SER A 514 -14.52 20.40 4.53
C SER A 514 -14.13 21.30 3.36
N PRO A 515 -13.13 22.18 3.53
CA PRO A 515 -12.48 22.88 2.43
C PRO A 515 -11.92 21.95 1.34
N LEU A 516 -11.57 20.72 1.70
CA LEU A 516 -11.06 19.71 0.76
C LEU A 516 -12.10 19.31 -0.31
N LEU A 517 -13.40 19.47 -0.01
CA LEU A 517 -14.49 19.17 -0.95
C LEU A 517 -14.65 20.23 -2.05
N ALA A 518 -14.05 21.41 -1.88
CA ALA A 518 -14.12 22.50 -2.87
C ALA A 518 -13.62 22.06 -4.26
N THR A 519 -12.75 21.05 -4.33
CA THR A 519 -12.30 20.41 -5.58
C THR A 519 -13.46 20.09 -6.52
N LYS A 520 -14.56 19.55 -6.01
CA LYS A 520 -15.72 19.16 -6.83
C LYS A 520 -16.50 20.38 -7.34
N ALA A 521 -16.63 21.44 -6.55
CA ALA A 521 -17.29 22.67 -6.99
C ALA A 521 -16.45 23.42 -8.05
N ILE A 522 -15.13 23.48 -7.87
CA ILE A 522 -14.20 24.06 -8.86
C ILE A 522 -14.20 23.23 -10.15
N ALA A 523 -14.18 21.90 -10.05
CA ALA A 523 -14.32 21.02 -11.22
C ALA A 523 -15.60 21.32 -12.00
N ALA A 524 -16.72 21.50 -11.29
CA ALA A 524 -18.00 21.81 -11.90
C ALA A 524 -17.96 23.14 -12.66
N CYS A 525 -17.36 24.18 -12.09
CA CYS A 525 -17.12 25.45 -12.79
C CYS A 525 -16.34 25.25 -14.09
N PHE A 526 -15.24 24.51 -14.04
CA PHE A 526 -14.38 24.27 -15.20
C PHE A 526 -15.10 23.50 -16.32
N HIS A 527 -15.82 22.44 -15.96
CA HIS A 527 -16.58 21.64 -16.92
C HIS A 527 -17.75 22.43 -17.53
N ALA A 528 -18.49 23.20 -16.73
CA ALA A 528 -19.53 24.10 -17.22
C ALA A 528 -18.97 25.16 -18.19
N ALA A 529 -17.85 25.80 -17.83
CA ALA A 529 -17.19 26.79 -18.68
C ALA A 529 -16.76 26.18 -20.02
N THR A 530 -16.25 24.95 -20.01
CA THR A 530 -15.86 24.22 -21.23
C THR A 530 -17.05 23.99 -22.16
N LEU A 531 -18.21 23.57 -21.63
CA LEU A 531 -19.44 23.40 -22.42
C LEU A 531 -19.93 24.72 -23.00
N LEU A 532 -19.88 25.81 -22.23
CA LEU A 532 -20.28 27.14 -22.69
C LEU A 532 -19.35 27.68 -23.78
N LEU A 533 -18.04 27.45 -23.68
CA LEU A 533 -17.09 27.80 -24.73
C LEU A 533 -17.34 27.04 -26.04
N ALA A 534 -17.80 25.79 -25.95
CA ALA A 534 -18.22 25.01 -27.12
C ALA A 534 -19.51 25.55 -27.76
N ARG A 535 -20.32 26.28 -27.00
CA ARG A 535 -21.56 26.94 -27.43
C ARG A 535 -21.39 28.43 -27.74
N GLU A 536 -20.15 28.92 -27.78
CA GLU A 536 -19.83 30.33 -28.04
C GLU A 536 -20.43 31.31 -27.01
N GLN A 537 -20.69 30.83 -25.78
CA GLN A 537 -21.19 31.61 -24.65
C GLN A 537 -20.03 32.10 -23.77
N ASP A 538 -19.12 32.84 -24.39
CA ASP A 538 -17.83 33.23 -23.81
C ASP A 538 -17.95 33.99 -22.48
N SER A 539 -18.87 34.94 -22.37
CA SER A 539 -19.03 35.76 -21.16
C SER A 539 -19.42 34.92 -19.94
N GLU A 540 -20.35 33.98 -20.12
CA GLU A 540 -20.78 33.06 -19.05
C GLU A 540 -19.68 32.06 -18.69
N ALA A 541 -18.94 31.58 -19.69
CA ALA A 541 -17.78 30.72 -19.44
C ALA A 541 -16.71 31.43 -18.61
N LYS A 542 -16.40 32.69 -18.92
CA LYS A 542 -15.44 33.50 -18.16
C LYS A 542 -15.87 33.66 -16.71
N ALA A 543 -17.16 33.94 -16.48
CA ALA A 543 -17.73 34.07 -15.14
C ALA A 543 -17.56 32.79 -14.31
N LEU A 544 -17.68 31.61 -14.94
CA LEU A 544 -17.46 30.34 -14.26
C LEU A 544 -15.98 30.08 -13.93
N PHE A 545 -15.04 30.48 -14.79
CA PHE A 545 -13.62 30.45 -14.40
C PHE A 545 -13.33 31.39 -13.22
N GLN A 546 -13.90 32.60 -13.23
CA GLN A 546 -13.78 33.53 -12.10
C GLN A 546 -14.35 32.93 -10.82
N ARG A 547 -15.54 32.32 -10.89
CA ARG A 547 -16.16 31.62 -9.77
C ARG A 547 -15.31 30.47 -9.25
N GLY A 548 -14.71 29.67 -10.14
CA GLY A 548 -13.81 28.58 -9.75
C GLY A 548 -12.59 29.08 -8.97
N LEU A 549 -12.00 30.20 -9.41
CA LEU A 549 -10.90 30.85 -8.69
C LEU A 549 -11.35 31.40 -7.33
N GLU A 550 -12.52 32.06 -7.26
CA GLU A 550 -13.09 32.55 -6.00
C GLU A 550 -13.33 31.42 -4.99
N ILE A 551 -13.89 30.30 -5.43
CA ILE A 551 -14.11 29.12 -4.58
C ILE A 551 -12.77 28.60 -4.04
N SER A 552 -11.75 28.49 -4.88
CA SER A 552 -10.41 28.06 -4.47
C SER A 552 -9.81 28.99 -3.40
N LEU A 553 -9.84 30.30 -3.65
CA LEU A 553 -9.35 31.30 -2.68
C LEU A 553 -10.14 31.26 -1.37
N HIS A 554 -11.46 31.06 -1.44
CA HIS A 554 -12.30 30.96 -0.25
C HIS A 554 -11.96 29.70 0.57
N ALA A 555 -11.75 28.55 -0.08
CA ALA A 555 -11.32 27.32 0.58
C ALA A 555 -9.94 27.44 1.23
N LEU A 556 -8.99 28.07 0.55
CA LEU A 556 -7.64 28.32 1.08
C LEU A 556 -7.62 29.33 2.24
N ALA A 557 -8.62 30.20 2.32
CA ALA A 557 -8.76 31.18 3.41
C ALA A 557 -9.45 30.61 4.66
N GLN A 558 -9.94 29.37 4.62
CA GLN A 558 -10.56 28.74 5.78
C GLN A 558 -9.53 28.53 6.91
N PRO A 559 -9.96 28.56 8.19
CA PRO A 559 -9.05 28.33 9.31
C PRO A 559 -8.31 27.00 9.14
N SER A 560 -7.01 27.00 9.46
CA SER A 560 -6.17 25.79 9.36
C SER A 560 -6.80 24.58 10.07
N GLN A 561 -7.52 24.83 11.16
CA GLN A 561 -8.21 23.80 11.92
C GLN A 561 -9.31 23.08 11.12
N ALA A 562 -10.00 23.78 10.21
CA ALA A 562 -11.01 23.17 9.33
C ALA A 562 -10.39 22.36 8.18
N ILE A 563 -9.10 22.57 7.88
CA ILE A 563 -8.37 21.90 6.80
C ILE A 563 -7.64 20.68 7.35
N ILE A 564 -6.74 20.89 8.32
CA ILE A 564 -5.80 19.87 8.80
C ILE A 564 -6.11 19.34 10.21
N GLY A 565 -7.07 19.93 10.92
CA GLY A 565 -7.33 19.65 12.33
C GLY A 565 -6.40 20.43 13.25
N SER A 566 -5.27 19.87 13.65
CA SER A 566 -4.30 20.51 14.54
C SER A 566 -2.89 20.38 13.98
N VAL A 567 -1.99 21.32 14.33
CA VAL A 567 -0.57 21.24 13.94
C VAL A 567 0.15 20.15 14.72
N GLU A 568 -0.29 19.88 15.95
CA GLU A 568 0.24 18.84 16.84
C GLU A 568 -0.21 17.43 16.42
N ALA A 569 -1.38 17.32 15.80
CA ALA A 569 -1.92 16.07 15.26
C ALA A 569 -2.65 16.35 13.93
N PRO A 570 -1.93 16.57 12.82
CA PRO A 570 -2.53 16.90 11.55
C PRO A 570 -3.11 15.65 10.86
N ILE A 571 -4.16 15.84 10.07
CA ILE A 571 -4.64 14.82 9.13
C ILE A 571 -3.60 14.68 7.99
N PRO A 572 -2.92 13.53 7.83
CA PRO A 572 -1.75 13.41 6.96
C PRO A 572 -2.01 13.73 5.49
N PHE A 573 -3.21 13.43 4.99
CA PHE A 573 -3.58 13.67 3.60
C PHE A 573 -4.10 15.10 3.33
N ALA A 574 -4.49 15.85 4.36
CA ALA A 574 -5.21 17.12 4.17
C ALA A 574 -4.40 18.18 3.40
N MET A 575 -3.09 18.25 3.64
CA MET A 575 -2.21 19.17 2.91
C MET A 575 -2.06 18.80 1.43
N GLN A 576 -2.11 17.52 1.10
CA GLN A 576 -2.06 17.07 -0.30
C GLN A 576 -3.38 17.42 -1.01
N GLU A 577 -4.51 17.19 -0.35
CA GLU A 577 -5.84 17.49 -0.88
C GLU A 577 -6.10 18.99 -1.04
N ILE A 578 -5.67 19.83 -0.09
CA ILE A 578 -5.82 21.29 -0.22
C ILE A 578 -4.89 21.88 -1.29
N ALA A 579 -3.74 21.24 -1.55
CA ALA A 579 -2.89 21.61 -2.68
C ALA A 579 -3.60 21.37 -4.02
N GLU A 580 -4.43 20.32 -4.14
CA GLU A 580 -5.28 20.11 -5.33
C GLU A 580 -6.31 21.22 -5.50
N VAL A 581 -6.90 21.73 -4.42
CA VAL A 581 -7.80 22.91 -4.46
C VAL A 581 -7.08 24.14 -5.03
N ALA A 582 -5.84 24.39 -4.62
CA ALA A 582 -5.03 25.49 -5.15
C ALA A 582 -4.66 25.29 -6.62
N ASP A 583 -4.26 24.08 -7.00
CA ASP A 583 -3.91 23.72 -8.38
C ASP A 583 -5.11 23.89 -9.35
N MET A 584 -6.30 23.48 -8.93
CA MET A 584 -7.53 23.70 -9.70
C MET A 584 -7.91 25.18 -9.81
N GLY A 585 -7.66 25.96 -8.75
CA GLY A 585 -7.80 27.42 -8.79
C GLY A 585 -6.81 28.08 -9.77
N SER A 586 -5.57 27.59 -9.82
CA SER A 586 -4.55 28.04 -10.76
C SER A 586 -4.98 27.84 -12.22
N GLN A 587 -5.56 26.69 -12.56
CA GLN A 587 -6.12 26.44 -13.90
C GLN A 587 -7.19 27.49 -14.27
N CYS A 588 -8.05 27.85 -13.33
CA CYS A 588 -9.06 28.90 -13.54
C CYS A 588 -8.41 30.29 -13.72
N ALA A 589 -7.40 30.62 -12.92
CA ALA A 589 -6.64 31.87 -13.06
C ALA A 589 -5.93 31.98 -14.42
N LEU A 590 -5.32 30.88 -14.87
CA LEU A 590 -4.70 30.80 -16.19
C LEU A 590 -5.72 30.98 -17.31
N ALA A 591 -6.92 30.41 -17.19
CA ALA A 591 -7.99 30.63 -18.16
C ALA A 591 -8.41 32.11 -18.24
N ILE A 592 -8.52 32.79 -17.11
CA ILE A 592 -8.84 34.22 -17.06
C ILE A 592 -7.70 35.05 -17.67
N HIS A 593 -6.45 34.72 -17.37
CA HIS A 593 -5.27 35.42 -17.91
C HIS A 593 -5.13 35.21 -19.42
N ALA A 594 -5.26 33.96 -19.86
CA ALA A 594 -5.17 33.55 -21.26
C ALA A 594 -6.41 33.96 -22.08
N TRP A 595 -7.43 34.57 -21.48
CA TRP A 595 -8.68 34.92 -22.16
C TRP A 595 -8.51 35.67 -23.50
N PRO A 596 -7.58 36.65 -23.64
CA PRO A 596 -7.33 37.31 -24.92
C PRO A 596 -6.87 36.35 -26.04
N LEU A 597 -6.32 35.18 -25.68
CA LEU A 597 -5.93 34.15 -26.63
C LEU A 597 -7.13 33.42 -27.23
N LEU A 598 -8.27 33.36 -26.55
CA LEU A 598 -9.43 32.61 -27.03
C LEU A 598 -9.91 33.09 -28.41
N ALA A 599 -9.90 34.40 -28.65
CA ALA A 599 -10.26 34.98 -29.95
C ALA A 599 -9.13 34.89 -31.00
N ARG A 600 -7.87 34.80 -30.55
CA ARG A 600 -6.67 34.81 -31.42
C ARG A 600 -6.26 33.42 -31.88
N ASP A 601 -6.23 32.48 -30.94
CA ASP A 601 -5.77 31.10 -31.11
C ASP A 601 -6.36 30.23 -29.99
N ARG A 602 -7.50 29.57 -30.29
CA ARG A 602 -8.19 28.67 -29.36
C ARG A 602 -7.31 27.49 -28.95
N GLY A 603 -6.46 26.98 -29.84
CA GLY A 603 -5.57 25.87 -29.53
C GLY A 603 -4.51 26.26 -28.51
N LEU A 604 -3.93 27.46 -28.65
CA LEU A 604 -3.00 28.01 -27.67
C LEU A 604 -3.68 28.30 -26.34
N PHE A 605 -4.90 28.83 -26.32
CA PHE A 605 -5.69 29.00 -25.09
C PHE A 605 -5.79 27.67 -24.31
N TRP A 606 -6.20 26.59 -24.97
CA TRP A 606 -6.33 25.28 -24.33
C TRP A 606 -4.98 24.74 -23.81
N ARG A 607 -3.88 24.94 -24.56
CA ARG A 607 -2.54 24.56 -24.08
C ARG A 607 -2.07 25.34 -22.85
N GLN A 608 -2.53 26.58 -22.67
CA GLN A 608 -2.18 27.39 -21.49
C GLN A 608 -2.94 26.98 -20.24
N ILE A 609 -4.16 26.44 -20.38
CA ILE A 609 -5.01 26.07 -19.24
C ILE A 609 -4.95 24.58 -18.92
N ASP A 610 -4.56 23.74 -19.88
CA ASP A 610 -4.28 22.30 -19.71
C ASP A 610 -2.89 22.08 -19.11
N VAL A 611 -2.57 22.79 -18.02
CA VAL A 611 -1.37 22.51 -17.25
C VAL A 611 -1.67 21.27 -16.42
N LYS A 612 -0.94 20.18 -16.69
CA LYS A 612 -1.08 18.88 -15.99
C LYS A 612 -1.29 19.12 -14.50
N ARG A 613 -2.43 18.65 -13.99
CA ARG A 613 -2.78 18.71 -12.57
C ARG A 613 -1.60 18.27 -11.72
N PHE A 614 -1.28 19.03 -10.68
CA PHE A 614 -0.40 18.59 -9.58
C PHE A 614 -1.11 17.52 -8.72
N GLY A 615 -1.79 16.55 -9.33
CA GLY A 615 -2.28 15.38 -8.64
C GLY A 615 -1.11 14.40 -8.52
N VAL A 616 -0.32 14.48 -7.44
CA VAL A 616 0.76 13.51 -7.14
C VAL A 616 0.22 12.07 -7.27
N VAL A 617 -1.04 11.83 -6.91
CA VAL A 617 -1.73 10.54 -7.06
C VAL A 617 -2.02 10.20 -8.53
N SER A 618 -2.46 11.14 -9.36
CA SER A 618 -2.66 10.93 -10.80
C SER A 618 -1.34 10.68 -11.53
N TRP A 619 -0.29 11.38 -11.12
CA TRP A 619 1.05 11.26 -11.66
C TRP A 619 1.70 9.95 -11.22
N ALA A 620 1.58 9.57 -9.94
CA ALA A 620 1.98 8.28 -9.42
C ALA A 620 1.23 7.13 -10.10
N LYS A 621 -0.10 7.21 -10.24
CA LYS A 621 -0.90 6.19 -10.94
C LYS A 621 -0.56 6.10 -12.42
N HIS A 622 -0.27 7.22 -13.08
CA HIS A 622 0.18 7.24 -14.47
C HIS A 622 1.58 6.65 -14.61
N LEU A 623 2.50 6.97 -13.69
CA LEU A 623 3.83 6.35 -13.61
C LEU A 623 3.76 4.87 -13.30
N GLU A 624 2.89 4.44 -12.39
CA GLU A 624 2.64 3.03 -12.08
C GLU A 624 2.10 2.30 -13.30
N THR A 625 1.16 2.90 -14.02
CA THR A 625 0.61 2.33 -15.26
C THR A 625 1.69 2.21 -16.33
N ILE A 626 2.50 3.26 -16.50
CA ILE A 626 3.64 3.25 -17.43
C ILE A 626 4.67 2.20 -17.00
N ASN A 627 5.02 2.14 -15.72
CA ASN A 627 5.98 1.19 -15.18
C ASN A 627 5.50 -0.25 -15.31
N ALA A 628 4.22 -0.53 -15.01
CA ALA A 628 3.62 -1.84 -15.21
C ALA A 628 3.65 -2.25 -16.69
N HIS A 629 3.31 -1.33 -17.60
CA HIS A 629 3.39 -1.57 -19.04
C HIS A 629 4.84 -1.81 -19.51
N LEU A 630 5.80 -1.04 -19.00
CA LEU A 630 7.22 -1.20 -19.30
C LEU A 630 7.76 -2.52 -18.74
N GLN A 631 7.40 -2.91 -17.52
CA GLN A 631 7.77 -4.19 -16.91
C GLN A 631 7.23 -5.37 -17.71
N GLN A 632 5.96 -5.30 -18.13
CA GLN A 632 5.35 -6.33 -18.97
C GLN A 632 6.08 -6.45 -20.32
N ARG A 633 6.40 -5.33 -20.97
CA ARG A 633 7.21 -5.34 -22.20
C ARG A 633 8.62 -5.88 -21.99
N LEU A 634 9.26 -5.55 -20.86
CA LEU A 634 10.59 -6.04 -20.52
C LEU A 634 10.60 -7.56 -20.34
N GLN A 635 9.58 -8.11 -19.67
CA GLN A 635 9.41 -9.54 -19.51
C GLN A 635 9.23 -10.25 -20.87
N THR A 636 8.42 -9.70 -21.78
CA THR A 636 8.27 -10.24 -23.14
C THR A 636 9.60 -10.23 -23.91
N ILE A 637 10.36 -9.14 -23.86
CA ILE A 637 11.65 -9.05 -24.54
C ILE A 637 12.65 -10.06 -23.95
N GLN A 638 12.67 -10.22 -22.63
CA GLN A 638 13.54 -11.19 -21.96
C GLN A 638 13.15 -12.64 -22.27
N SER A 639 11.86 -12.96 -22.39
CA SER A 639 11.41 -14.29 -22.82
C SER A 639 11.83 -14.56 -24.26
N ASP A 640 11.69 -13.59 -25.14
CA ASP A 640 12.04 -13.72 -26.56
C ASP A 640 13.55 -13.88 -26.75
N GLN A 641 14.37 -13.11 -26.01
CA GLN A 641 15.82 -13.27 -26.02
C GLN A 641 16.27 -14.62 -25.46
N ARG A 642 15.62 -15.14 -24.42
CA ARG A 642 15.91 -16.47 -23.87
C ARG A 642 15.51 -17.57 -24.86
N ALA A 643 14.36 -17.42 -25.54
CA ALA A 643 13.93 -18.33 -26.58
C ALA A 643 14.90 -18.34 -27.77
N ALA A 644 15.34 -17.16 -28.23
CA ALA A 644 16.32 -17.01 -29.29
C ALA A 644 17.68 -17.61 -28.91
N ARG A 645 18.17 -17.39 -27.69
CA ARG A 645 19.42 -18.01 -27.19
C ARG A 645 19.32 -19.52 -27.10
N ARG A 646 18.18 -20.07 -26.66
CA ARG A 646 17.93 -21.53 -26.65
C ARG A 646 17.88 -22.10 -28.06
N ALA A 647 17.23 -21.40 -28.99
CA ALA A 647 17.19 -21.81 -30.40
C ALA A 647 18.60 -21.80 -31.04
N MET A 648 19.42 -20.79 -30.75
CA MET A 648 20.82 -20.75 -31.19
C MET A 648 21.67 -21.86 -30.57
N ALA A 649 21.50 -22.13 -29.27
CA ALA A 649 22.24 -23.19 -28.58
C ALA A 649 21.81 -24.61 -29.00
N ALA A 650 20.58 -24.78 -29.50
CA ALA A 650 20.11 -26.04 -30.06
C ALA A 650 20.49 -26.23 -31.55
N ALA A 651 20.90 -25.15 -32.22
CA ALA A 651 21.38 -25.16 -33.61
C ALA A 651 22.91 -25.28 -33.73
N GLN A 652 23.63 -25.21 -32.59
CA GLN A 652 25.05 -25.52 -32.43
C GLN A 652 25.21 -26.92 -31.85
#